data_AF-A0A3B9JCZ7-F1
#
_entry.id   AF-A0A3B9JCZ7-F1
#
_cell.length_a   1.000
_cell.length_b   1.000
_cell.length_c   1.000
_cell.angle_alpha   90.00
_cell.angle_beta   90.00
_cell.angle_gamma   90.00
#
_symmetry.space_group_name_H-M   'P 1'
#
loop_
_entity.id
_entity.type
_entity.pdbx_description
1 polymer ?
#
loop_
_entity_poly.entity_id
_entity_poly.type
_entity_poly.pdbx_seq_one_letter_code
_entity_poly.pdbx_strand_id
1 'polypeptide(L)'
;MKTKLNNLDNLKQGLKYALPGLLLFLGMAHHIVNFWERPAAWMFILLLVFVPLLTGMVVFWGGKLAPHLGQISKVRLILFLLVALLAGSFITWRLYRIPESYQAVSITPLLSQGQQVGLLEFKANFQVAPIGQAALESGWREENGAYFATAQSRPITISVKLPVNAPVTVLFLTSPESGAAEVSLNRHRARIDLSSLGAGQVNLRLASNYRGIPNWIFIPLLFTADIVTFGLFILFLLFLQEIGEISRMREQATSSGASFPGPRLALGVLLGLGLVLHIGNALAVPLIFGSDSVAFLQGAAHLLKYGNFDGVSRSVGPGSTLLFAPALWIFGRSAWGLKILLHLIALASIVVAYRLGWQLSKNRMVAFLSGLVAVLAPDLFFYSNYLMSDVPNLFFVLFFCSLLISTLERPSLPVMLALMLTGSFATLLRSENILLPAIAAFALAASTGWQWFRKQQPVNLKKAALQIGLTFIIAILPVLWWSDHNLKNHGFWGMSNYAGVVLYDGWVYFGDASDLPFSNPDSPALQKIRQAVAVHPIVVTDKKGYATGWEIYPALLASGYTIDQSMDLLRTAALDSIWANPQLTLRLLFIKLETGFRSGLSHNTTYFLPGEDAWQSETKSQYFDTDTQGVPWLIRIQRIVYEQPFLFSNFYPFWPLFCVLALALSSIRRPVLGWGALAVIVATRIFIPLTMSVPFWRYTLSGWFPLQVIALSWALIVISGILVLGRVDKNAQPPVS
;
A
#
# COMPACT_ATOMS: atom_id res chain seq x y z
N MET A 1 25.35 35.05 -41.26
CA MET A 1 26.15 34.57 -40.10
C MET A 1 25.30 34.38 -38.84
N LYS A 2 24.45 35.33 -38.44
CA LYS A 2 23.47 35.19 -37.32
C LYS A 2 22.55 33.95 -37.42
N THR A 3 22.04 33.62 -38.60
CA THR A 3 21.21 32.42 -38.84
C THR A 3 21.96 31.09 -38.66
N LYS A 4 23.26 31.04 -38.96
CA LYS A 4 24.09 29.84 -38.71
C LYS A 4 24.47 29.69 -37.23
N LEU A 5 24.67 30.79 -36.50
CA LEU A 5 24.92 30.78 -35.05
C LEU A 5 23.68 30.31 -34.27
N ASN A 6 22.48 30.79 -34.62
CA ASN A 6 21.23 30.33 -33.99
C ASN A 6 20.98 28.81 -34.19
N ASN A 7 21.37 28.24 -35.33
CA ASN A 7 21.26 26.80 -35.58
C ASN A 7 22.19 25.98 -34.67
N LEU A 8 23.37 26.51 -34.33
CA LEU A 8 24.35 25.82 -33.49
C LEU A 8 23.94 25.82 -32.01
N ASP A 9 23.33 26.89 -31.52
CA ASP A 9 22.80 26.95 -30.16
C ASP A 9 21.52 26.12 -30.01
N ASN A 10 20.66 26.08 -31.03
CA ASN A 10 19.51 25.17 -31.08
C ASN A 10 19.96 23.69 -31.09
N LEU A 11 21.04 23.37 -31.81
CA LEU A 11 21.62 22.02 -31.81
C LEU A 11 22.17 21.65 -30.42
N LYS A 12 22.92 22.56 -29.78
CA LYS A 12 23.43 22.37 -28.41
C LYS A 12 22.31 22.21 -27.39
N GLN A 13 21.21 22.95 -27.53
CA GLN A 13 20.03 22.77 -26.69
C GLN A 13 19.35 21.42 -26.94
N GLY A 14 19.17 21.01 -28.20
CA GLY A 14 18.63 19.69 -28.55
C GLY A 14 19.46 18.53 -27.98
N LEU A 15 20.79 18.65 -28.03
CA LEU A 15 21.72 17.67 -27.46
C LEU A 15 21.55 17.51 -25.93
N LYS A 16 21.17 18.57 -25.20
CA LYS A 16 20.90 18.49 -23.75
C LYS A 16 19.69 17.63 -23.43
N TYR A 17 18.69 17.59 -24.32
CA TYR A 17 17.46 16.81 -24.12
C TYR A 17 17.52 15.40 -24.73
N ALA A 18 18.50 15.13 -25.61
CA ALA A 18 18.70 13.82 -26.22
C ALA A 18 18.99 12.71 -25.20
N LEU A 19 19.82 12.99 -24.19
CA LEU A 19 20.14 12.00 -23.16
C LEU A 19 18.93 11.63 -22.29
N PRO A 20 18.16 12.58 -21.72
CA PRO A 20 16.89 12.26 -21.05
C PRO A 20 15.90 11.51 -21.96
N GLY A 21 15.78 11.91 -23.24
CA GLY A 21 14.92 11.21 -24.21
C GLY A 21 15.35 9.77 -24.46
N LEU A 22 16.65 9.51 -24.57
CA LEU A 22 17.21 8.16 -24.71
C LEU A 22 16.99 7.33 -23.44
N LEU A 23 17.24 7.88 -22.25
CA LEU A 23 17.04 7.16 -20.98
C LEU A 23 15.56 6.84 -20.75
N LEU A 24 14.66 7.80 -21.05
CA LEU A 24 13.21 7.61 -21.01
C LEU A 24 12.78 6.50 -21.97
N PHE A 25 13.32 6.48 -23.20
CA PHE A 25 13.08 5.39 -24.15
C PHE A 25 13.53 4.05 -23.59
N LEU A 26 14.78 3.95 -23.12
CA LEU A 26 15.34 2.68 -22.66
C LEU A 26 14.55 2.12 -21.47
N GLY A 27 14.18 2.95 -20.49
CA GLY A 27 13.36 2.50 -19.35
C GLY A 27 11.93 2.13 -19.76
N MET A 28 11.23 2.96 -20.54
CA MET A 28 9.87 2.63 -21.00
C MET A 28 9.85 1.38 -21.89
N ALA A 29 10.79 1.27 -22.84
CA ALA A 29 10.84 0.16 -23.76
C ALA A 29 11.24 -1.15 -23.07
N HIS A 30 12.03 -1.07 -21.99
CA HIS A 30 12.32 -2.22 -21.14
C HIS A 30 11.05 -2.85 -20.58
N HIS A 31 10.15 -2.04 -20.00
CA HIS A 31 8.95 -2.51 -19.31
C HIS A 31 7.75 -2.77 -20.24
N ILE A 32 7.56 -1.97 -21.29
CA ILE A 32 6.34 -2.02 -22.12
C ILE A 32 6.46 -3.05 -23.24
N VAL A 33 7.62 -3.12 -23.91
CA VAL A 33 7.79 -3.95 -25.12
C VAL A 33 8.84 -5.04 -24.97
N ASN A 34 9.40 -5.23 -23.76
CA ASN A 34 10.52 -6.13 -23.49
C ASN A 34 11.68 -5.87 -24.47
N PHE A 35 12.08 -4.61 -24.64
CA PHE A 35 13.03 -4.14 -25.67
C PHE A 35 14.27 -5.03 -25.81
N TRP A 36 14.89 -5.39 -24.69
CA TRP A 36 16.12 -6.19 -24.65
C TRP A 36 15.93 -7.63 -25.15
N GLU A 37 14.71 -8.16 -25.16
CA GLU A 37 14.41 -9.52 -25.63
C GLU A 37 14.11 -9.54 -27.15
N ARG A 38 14.00 -8.38 -27.80
CA ARG A 38 13.64 -8.26 -29.23
C ARG A 38 14.84 -8.45 -30.16
N PRO A 39 14.67 -8.99 -31.38
CA PRO A 39 15.77 -9.08 -32.36
C PRO A 39 16.45 -7.73 -32.60
N ALA A 40 17.75 -7.73 -32.93
CA ALA A 40 18.55 -6.50 -33.06
C ALA A 40 17.96 -5.51 -34.09
N ALA A 41 17.41 -5.99 -35.21
CA ALA A 41 16.74 -5.15 -36.19
C ALA A 41 15.53 -4.41 -35.60
N TRP A 42 14.70 -5.09 -34.79
CA TRP A 42 13.57 -4.47 -34.09
C TRP A 42 14.03 -3.46 -33.04
N MET A 43 15.08 -3.78 -32.28
CA MET A 43 15.66 -2.83 -31.33
C MET A 43 16.14 -1.55 -32.03
N PHE A 44 16.81 -1.68 -33.17
CA PHE A 44 17.26 -0.54 -33.97
C PHE A 44 16.09 0.30 -34.50
N ILE A 45 15.05 -0.34 -35.05
CA ILE A 45 13.85 0.36 -35.53
C ILE A 45 13.15 1.11 -34.38
N LEU A 46 12.95 0.44 -33.24
CA LEU A 46 12.33 1.05 -32.06
C LEU A 46 13.14 2.25 -31.57
N LEU A 47 14.47 2.13 -31.52
CA LEU A 47 15.36 3.22 -31.12
C LEU A 47 15.28 4.40 -32.10
N LEU A 48 15.34 4.13 -33.40
CA LEU A 48 15.32 5.16 -34.45
C LEU A 48 13.98 5.91 -34.49
N VAL A 49 12.86 5.24 -34.21
CA VAL A 49 11.53 5.86 -34.20
C VAL A 49 11.24 6.56 -32.88
N PHE A 50 11.40 5.88 -31.73
CA PHE A 50 10.92 6.39 -30.45
C PHE A 50 11.88 7.32 -29.73
N VAL A 51 13.20 7.22 -29.92
CA VAL A 51 14.13 8.17 -29.27
C VAL A 51 13.92 9.60 -29.77
N PRO A 52 13.78 9.89 -31.07
CA PRO A 52 13.45 11.23 -31.54
C PRO A 52 12.08 11.72 -31.04
N LEU A 53 11.06 10.85 -31.00
CA LEU A 53 9.73 11.19 -30.49
C LEU A 53 9.78 11.57 -29.00
N LEU A 54 10.43 10.77 -28.17
CA LEU A 54 10.55 11.01 -26.73
C LEU A 54 11.48 12.20 -26.43
N THR A 55 12.54 12.39 -27.22
CA THR A 55 13.37 13.60 -27.13
C THR A 55 12.55 14.84 -27.49
N GLY A 56 11.78 14.80 -28.58
CA GLY A 56 10.88 15.88 -28.98
C GLY A 56 9.82 16.17 -27.91
N MET A 57 9.28 15.13 -27.27
CA MET A 57 8.38 15.25 -26.13
C MET A 57 9.05 15.95 -24.93
N VAL A 58 10.28 15.57 -24.57
CA VAL A 58 11.05 16.21 -23.50
C VAL A 58 11.36 17.68 -23.84
N VAL A 59 11.73 17.99 -25.08
CA VAL A 59 11.95 19.37 -25.54
C VAL A 59 10.65 20.18 -25.44
N PHE A 60 9.54 19.64 -25.93
CA PHE A 60 8.23 20.30 -25.92
C PHE A 60 7.77 20.61 -24.49
N TRP A 61 7.75 19.60 -23.62
CA TRP A 61 7.33 19.78 -22.23
C TRP A 61 8.35 20.58 -21.42
N GLY A 62 9.65 20.40 -21.65
CA GLY A 62 10.71 21.18 -21.02
C GLY A 62 10.59 22.67 -21.33
N GLY A 63 10.32 23.02 -22.59
CA GLY A 63 10.06 24.40 -23.02
C GLY A 63 8.79 24.98 -22.39
N LYS A 64 7.72 24.19 -22.29
CA LYS A 64 6.47 24.58 -21.61
C LYS A 64 6.63 24.75 -20.10
N LEU A 65 7.45 23.93 -19.45
CA LEU A 65 7.70 23.98 -18.01
C LEU A 65 8.65 25.12 -17.62
N ALA A 66 9.65 25.44 -18.45
CA ALA A 66 10.72 26.37 -18.10
C ALA A 66 10.26 27.73 -17.53
N PRO A 67 9.25 28.42 -18.11
CA PRO A 67 8.75 29.69 -17.56
C PRO A 67 8.14 29.54 -16.15
N HIS A 68 7.58 28.38 -15.85
CA HIS A 68 6.98 28.10 -14.55
C HIS A 68 8.03 27.64 -13.52
N LEU A 69 9.07 26.91 -13.94
CA LEU A 69 10.15 26.48 -13.05
C LEU A 69 10.87 27.67 -12.40
N GLY A 70 10.97 28.80 -13.10
CA GLY A 70 11.51 30.05 -12.54
C GLY A 70 10.71 30.64 -11.37
N GLN A 71 9.44 30.24 -11.20
CA GLN A 71 8.57 30.68 -10.10
C GLN A 71 8.72 29.80 -8.85
N ILE A 72 9.38 28.64 -8.98
CA ILE A 72 9.58 27.67 -7.91
C ILE A 72 10.91 27.96 -7.21
N SER A 73 10.92 27.96 -5.87
CA SER A 73 12.16 28.17 -5.14
C SER A 73 13.14 27.01 -5.35
N LYS A 74 14.45 27.32 -5.39
CA LYS A 74 15.52 26.32 -5.57
C LYS A 74 15.43 25.17 -4.55
N VAL A 75 15.15 25.48 -3.29
CA VAL A 75 14.97 24.48 -2.22
C VAL A 75 13.83 23.50 -2.55
N ARG A 76 12.71 24.01 -3.10
CA ARG A 76 11.57 23.17 -3.48
C ARG A 76 11.88 22.32 -4.71
N LEU A 77 12.63 22.85 -5.68
CA LEU A 77 13.11 22.07 -6.84
C LEU A 77 14.04 20.93 -6.42
N ILE A 78 14.97 21.17 -5.50
CA ILE A 78 15.86 20.13 -4.95
C ILE A 78 15.02 19.06 -4.23
N LEU A 79 14.05 19.47 -3.42
CA LEU A 79 13.14 18.54 -2.75
C LEU A 79 12.38 17.67 -3.76
N PHE A 80 11.82 18.26 -4.83
CA PHE A 80 11.13 17.51 -5.87
C PHE A 80 12.04 16.52 -6.58
N LEU A 81 13.28 16.91 -6.90
CA LEU A 81 14.26 16.03 -7.51
C LEU A 81 14.61 14.85 -6.58
N LEU A 82 14.86 15.11 -5.30
CA LEU A 82 15.16 14.06 -4.33
C LEU A 82 13.99 13.08 -4.16
N VAL A 83 12.77 13.60 -4.00
CA VAL A 83 11.56 12.77 -3.91
C VAL A 83 11.36 11.94 -5.18
N ALA A 84 11.55 12.54 -6.35
CA ALA A 84 11.44 11.85 -7.63
C ALA A 84 12.50 10.75 -7.81
N LEU A 85 13.75 11.00 -7.42
CA LEU A 85 14.82 9.99 -7.49
C LEU A 85 14.59 8.84 -6.51
N LEU A 86 14.14 9.13 -5.29
CA LEU A 86 13.81 8.09 -4.29
C LEU A 86 12.62 7.24 -4.76
N ALA A 87 11.56 7.88 -5.24
CA ALA A 87 10.40 7.17 -5.79
C ALA A 87 10.78 6.37 -7.04
N GLY A 88 11.56 6.95 -7.95
CA GLY A 88 12.07 6.27 -9.14
C GLY A 88 12.93 5.07 -8.80
N SER A 89 13.80 5.17 -7.79
CA SER A 89 14.61 4.06 -7.29
C SER A 89 13.78 2.95 -6.67
N PHE A 90 12.77 3.30 -5.87
CA PHE A 90 11.85 2.34 -5.28
C PHE A 90 11.04 1.59 -6.35
N ILE A 91 10.47 2.31 -7.32
CA ILE A 91 9.70 1.72 -8.42
C ILE A 91 10.60 0.84 -9.28
N THR A 92 11.81 1.32 -9.60
CA THR A 92 12.81 0.54 -10.33
C THR A 92 13.12 -0.76 -9.62
N TRP A 93 13.48 -0.72 -8.33
CA TRP A 93 13.76 -1.92 -7.55
C TRP A 93 12.58 -2.90 -7.53
N ARG A 94 11.35 -2.40 -7.43
CA ARG A 94 10.14 -3.24 -7.35
C ARG A 94 9.72 -3.86 -8.69
N LEU A 95 9.89 -3.12 -9.78
CA LEU A 95 9.55 -3.56 -11.13
C LEU A 95 10.75 -4.16 -11.87
N TYR A 96 11.93 -4.17 -11.25
CA TYR A 96 13.17 -4.62 -11.85
C TYR A 96 13.00 -6.04 -12.38
N ARG A 97 13.12 -6.17 -13.70
CA ARG A 97 13.11 -7.45 -14.38
C ARG A 97 14.42 -7.60 -15.13
N ILE A 98 15.15 -8.66 -14.83
CA ILE A 98 16.35 -8.99 -15.58
C ILE A 98 15.91 -9.48 -16.97
N PRO A 99 16.37 -8.85 -18.06
CA PRO A 99 15.97 -9.27 -19.40
C PRO A 99 16.59 -10.62 -19.75
N GLU A 100 15.91 -11.38 -20.58
CA GLU A 100 16.41 -12.64 -21.11
C GLU A 100 17.04 -12.46 -22.50
N SER A 101 18.11 -13.19 -22.76
CA SER A 101 18.75 -13.20 -24.08
C SER A 101 19.24 -14.59 -24.44
N TYR A 102 19.22 -14.91 -25.74
CA TYR A 102 19.84 -16.12 -26.25
C TYR A 102 21.36 -16.02 -26.11
N GLN A 103 21.93 -17.05 -25.49
CA GLN A 103 23.36 -17.20 -25.26
C GLN A 103 23.83 -18.42 -26.05
N ALA A 104 24.86 -18.25 -26.86
CA ALA A 104 25.55 -19.36 -27.49
C ALA A 104 26.69 -19.81 -26.57
N VAL A 105 26.59 -21.04 -26.07
CA VAL A 105 27.66 -21.73 -25.36
C VAL A 105 28.32 -22.68 -26.33
N SER A 106 29.63 -22.55 -26.54
CA SER A 106 30.39 -23.53 -27.28
C SER A 106 31.46 -24.18 -26.41
N ILE A 107 31.43 -25.51 -26.33
CA ILE A 107 32.37 -26.35 -25.58
C ILE A 107 33.32 -26.98 -26.59
N THR A 108 34.58 -26.53 -26.60
CA THR A 108 35.61 -26.97 -27.51
C THR A 108 36.61 -27.88 -26.78
N PRO A 109 36.72 -29.17 -27.15
CA PRO A 109 37.74 -30.04 -26.60
C PRO A 109 39.12 -29.66 -27.16
N LEU A 110 40.13 -29.55 -26.30
CA LEU A 110 41.52 -29.27 -26.66
C LEU A 110 42.37 -30.50 -26.30
N LEU A 111 42.48 -31.42 -27.25
CA LEU A 111 43.00 -32.78 -27.04
C LEU A 111 44.25 -33.07 -27.88
N SER A 112 45.23 -33.72 -27.28
CA SER A 112 46.35 -34.40 -27.97
C SER A 112 46.00 -35.88 -28.23
N GLN A 113 46.78 -36.59 -29.05
CA GLN A 113 46.54 -38.03 -29.30
C GLN A 113 46.53 -38.82 -27.98
N GLY A 114 45.48 -39.63 -27.77
CA GLY A 114 45.28 -40.43 -26.55
C GLY A 114 44.56 -39.72 -25.40
N GLN A 115 44.24 -38.43 -25.54
CA GLN A 115 43.48 -37.68 -24.52
C GLN A 115 41.97 -37.65 -24.81
N GLN A 116 41.17 -37.52 -23.75
CA GLN A 116 39.72 -37.36 -23.84
C GLN A 116 39.19 -36.21 -22.97
N VAL A 117 38.00 -35.69 -23.26
CA VAL A 117 37.27 -34.75 -22.38
C VAL A 117 35.90 -35.35 -22.07
N GLY A 118 35.64 -35.63 -20.79
CA GLY A 118 34.33 -36.08 -20.32
C GLY A 118 33.47 -34.90 -19.85
N LEU A 119 32.30 -34.71 -20.46
CA LEU A 119 31.28 -33.74 -20.07
C LEU A 119 30.13 -34.47 -19.38
N LEU A 120 29.92 -34.20 -18.09
CA LEU A 120 28.87 -34.85 -17.32
C LEU A 120 27.56 -34.05 -17.37
N GLU A 121 27.64 -32.74 -17.19
CA GLU A 121 26.44 -31.92 -17.01
C GLU A 121 26.64 -30.49 -17.48
N PHE A 122 25.60 -29.93 -18.10
CA PHE A 122 25.52 -28.52 -18.45
C PHE A 122 24.29 -27.92 -17.77
N LYS A 123 24.51 -27.02 -16.80
CA LYS A 123 23.46 -26.29 -16.10
C LYS A 123 23.38 -24.85 -16.59
N ALA A 124 22.18 -24.42 -16.94
CA ALA A 124 21.87 -23.07 -17.34
C ALA A 124 20.76 -22.54 -16.40
N ASN A 125 21.07 -21.51 -15.61
CA ASN A 125 20.16 -20.98 -14.57
C ASN A 125 19.63 -22.07 -13.60
N PHE A 126 20.55 -22.91 -13.09
CA PHE A 126 20.27 -24.04 -12.18
C PHE A 126 19.44 -25.19 -12.77
N GLN A 127 19.07 -25.13 -14.05
CA GLN A 127 18.38 -26.21 -14.74
C GLN A 127 19.35 -26.96 -15.65
N VAL A 128 19.25 -28.29 -15.68
CA VAL A 128 20.06 -29.14 -16.57
C VAL A 128 19.55 -28.97 -17.99
N ALA A 129 20.40 -28.51 -18.89
CA ALA A 129 20.04 -28.34 -20.30
C ALA A 129 20.35 -29.63 -21.08
N PRO A 130 19.50 -30.01 -22.05
CA PRO A 130 19.67 -31.24 -22.81
C PRO A 130 20.86 -31.09 -23.77
N ILE A 131 21.95 -31.81 -23.49
CA ILE A 131 23.17 -31.77 -24.31
C ILE A 131 23.33 -32.99 -25.22
N GLY A 132 22.57 -34.07 -24.98
CA GLY A 132 22.81 -35.37 -25.62
C GLY A 132 22.77 -35.32 -27.15
N GLN A 133 21.72 -34.75 -27.73
CA GLN A 133 21.61 -34.68 -29.19
C GLN A 133 22.74 -33.84 -29.80
N ALA A 134 23.03 -32.66 -29.24
CA ALA A 134 24.09 -31.78 -29.74
C ALA A 134 25.50 -32.40 -29.58
N ALA A 135 25.72 -33.17 -28.51
CA ALA A 135 26.97 -33.89 -28.27
C ALA A 135 27.17 -35.01 -29.31
N LEU A 136 26.15 -35.86 -29.52
CA LEU A 136 26.19 -36.96 -30.48
C LEU A 136 26.38 -36.45 -31.93
N GLU A 137 25.66 -35.41 -32.33
CA GLU A 137 25.82 -34.75 -33.65
C GLU A 137 27.22 -34.16 -33.84
N SER A 138 27.86 -33.74 -32.75
CA SER A 138 29.24 -33.23 -32.74
C SER A 138 30.30 -34.34 -32.68
N GLY A 139 29.90 -35.61 -32.71
CA GLY A 139 30.82 -36.76 -32.67
C GLY A 139 31.37 -37.07 -31.27
N TRP A 140 30.65 -36.69 -30.21
CA TRP A 140 30.95 -37.13 -28.84
C TRP A 140 30.25 -38.48 -28.58
N ARG A 141 30.84 -39.33 -27.73
CA ARG A 141 30.29 -40.64 -27.39
C ARG A 141 29.68 -40.62 -26.00
N GLU A 142 28.52 -41.24 -25.83
CA GLU A 142 27.87 -41.37 -24.52
C GLU A 142 28.32 -42.66 -23.84
N GLU A 143 28.93 -42.54 -22.66
CA GLU A 143 29.37 -43.68 -21.84
C GLU A 143 29.04 -43.39 -20.36
N ASN A 144 28.31 -44.31 -19.71
CA ASN A 144 27.95 -44.21 -18.29
C ASN A 144 27.30 -42.87 -17.88
N GLY A 145 26.51 -42.26 -18.77
CA GLY A 145 25.82 -40.99 -18.52
C GLY A 145 26.71 -39.73 -18.66
N ALA A 146 27.93 -39.87 -19.18
CA ALA A 146 28.80 -38.75 -19.55
C ALA A 146 29.09 -38.78 -21.06
N TYR A 147 29.39 -37.62 -21.63
CA TYR A 147 29.74 -37.47 -23.04
C TYR A 147 31.24 -37.27 -23.19
N PHE A 148 31.91 -38.15 -23.92
CA PHE A 148 33.35 -38.13 -24.13
C PHE A 148 33.70 -37.62 -25.54
N ALA A 149 34.55 -36.60 -25.58
CA ALA A 149 35.17 -36.10 -26.80
C ALA A 149 36.54 -36.74 -27.04
N THR A 150 36.85 -37.01 -28.30
CA THR A 150 38.17 -37.44 -28.79
C THR A 150 38.77 -36.37 -29.71
N ALA A 151 40.00 -36.55 -30.18
CA ALA A 151 40.63 -35.63 -31.14
C ALA A 151 39.85 -35.41 -32.45
N GLN A 152 38.87 -36.27 -32.76
CA GLN A 152 38.01 -36.17 -33.95
C GLN A 152 36.68 -35.43 -33.67
N SER A 153 36.34 -35.19 -32.40
CA SER A 153 35.07 -34.58 -32.00
C SER A 153 35.05 -33.07 -32.28
N ARG A 154 33.91 -32.55 -32.73
CA ARG A 154 33.70 -31.13 -33.02
C ARG A 154 33.21 -30.37 -31.77
N PRO A 155 33.34 -29.04 -31.74
CA PRO A 155 32.77 -28.23 -30.67
C PRO A 155 31.25 -28.39 -30.57
N ILE A 156 30.74 -28.63 -29.37
CA ILE A 156 29.29 -28.61 -29.12
C ILE A 156 28.86 -27.15 -29.04
N THR A 157 27.80 -26.77 -29.75
CA THR A 157 27.21 -25.44 -29.64
C THR A 157 25.75 -25.53 -29.20
N ILE A 158 25.43 -24.89 -28.07
CA ILE A 158 24.11 -24.92 -27.46
C ILE A 158 23.61 -23.48 -27.36
N SER A 159 22.40 -23.23 -27.85
CA SER A 159 21.71 -21.95 -27.68
C SER A 159 20.68 -22.07 -26.57
N VAL A 160 20.89 -21.33 -25.49
CA VAL A 160 19.99 -21.29 -24.33
C VAL A 160 19.51 -19.86 -24.09
N LYS A 161 18.22 -19.71 -23.78
CA LYS A 161 17.65 -18.43 -23.36
C LYS A 161 17.90 -18.26 -21.88
N LEU A 162 18.72 -17.26 -21.50
CA LEU A 162 19.09 -17.04 -20.10
C LEU A 162 18.86 -15.59 -19.68
N PRO A 163 18.41 -15.36 -18.42
CA PRO A 163 18.43 -14.03 -17.84
C PRO A 163 19.87 -13.54 -17.72
N VAL A 164 20.09 -12.24 -17.91
CA VAL A 164 21.42 -11.63 -17.75
C VAL A 164 21.99 -11.92 -16.36
N ASN A 165 23.29 -12.23 -16.28
CA ASN A 165 23.97 -12.63 -15.05
C ASN A 165 23.51 -13.97 -14.45
N ALA A 166 22.71 -14.76 -15.18
CA ALA A 166 22.43 -16.13 -14.77
C ALA A 166 23.71 -16.97 -14.82
N PRO A 167 23.93 -17.85 -13.82
CA PRO A 167 25.06 -18.75 -13.81
C PRO A 167 24.90 -19.83 -14.87
N VAL A 168 26.00 -20.08 -15.59
CA VAL A 168 26.18 -21.20 -16.52
C VAL A 168 27.28 -22.07 -15.94
N THR A 169 26.95 -23.32 -15.62
CA THR A 169 27.90 -24.26 -15.03
C THR A 169 28.09 -25.45 -15.95
N VAL A 170 29.35 -25.76 -16.25
CA VAL A 170 29.74 -26.92 -17.03
C VAL A 170 30.55 -27.85 -16.12
N LEU A 171 30.07 -29.08 -15.95
CA LEU A 171 30.66 -30.09 -15.09
C LEU A 171 31.43 -31.09 -15.94
N PHE A 172 32.74 -31.14 -15.74
CA PHE A 172 33.64 -32.04 -16.46
C PHE A 172 34.18 -33.15 -15.55
N LEU A 173 34.52 -34.28 -16.16
CA LEU A 173 35.27 -35.36 -15.53
C LEU A 173 36.77 -35.10 -15.66
N THR A 174 37.51 -35.31 -14.58
CA THR A 174 38.97 -35.19 -14.55
C THR A 174 39.60 -36.57 -14.44
N SER A 175 40.73 -36.80 -15.11
CA SER A 175 41.45 -38.08 -15.11
C SER A 175 42.89 -37.89 -15.60
N PRO A 176 43.79 -38.88 -15.43
CA PRO A 176 45.15 -38.80 -15.99
C PRO A 176 45.16 -38.71 -17.52
N GLU A 177 44.13 -39.25 -18.17
CA GLU A 177 43.95 -39.26 -19.64
C GLU A 177 43.16 -38.04 -20.13
N SER A 178 42.71 -37.17 -19.23
CA SER A 178 41.92 -36.00 -19.60
C SER A 178 42.79 -34.90 -20.21
N GLY A 179 42.34 -34.30 -21.32
CA GLY A 179 42.98 -33.13 -21.90
C GLY A 179 42.47 -31.81 -21.31
N ALA A 180 42.40 -30.75 -22.12
CA ALA A 180 41.81 -29.47 -21.71
C ALA A 180 40.49 -29.21 -22.43
N ALA A 181 39.63 -28.38 -21.85
CA ALA A 181 38.42 -27.88 -22.49
C ALA A 181 38.41 -26.35 -22.51
N GLU A 182 37.99 -25.75 -23.62
CA GLU A 182 37.63 -24.34 -23.69
C GLU A 182 36.11 -24.20 -23.75
N VAL A 183 35.54 -23.53 -22.76
CA VAL A 183 34.13 -23.15 -22.79
C VAL A 183 34.06 -21.68 -23.18
N SER A 184 33.40 -21.42 -24.29
CA SER A 184 33.09 -20.07 -24.75
C SER A 184 31.62 -19.76 -24.51
N LEU A 185 31.36 -18.64 -23.84
CA LEU A 185 30.04 -18.06 -23.64
C LEU A 185 30.06 -16.68 -24.31
N ASN A 186 29.52 -16.62 -25.52
CA ASN A 186 29.69 -15.50 -26.44
C ASN A 186 31.17 -15.15 -26.71
N ARG A 187 31.66 -14.03 -26.17
CA ARG A 187 33.03 -13.53 -26.33
C ARG A 187 33.95 -13.89 -25.16
N HIS A 188 33.41 -14.43 -24.07
CA HIS A 188 34.22 -14.89 -22.95
C HIS A 188 34.62 -16.34 -23.17
N ARG A 189 35.92 -16.61 -23.07
CA ARG A 189 36.48 -17.95 -23.15
C ARG A 189 37.13 -18.26 -21.82
N ALA A 190 36.82 -19.41 -21.26
CA ALA A 190 37.51 -19.94 -20.10
C ALA A 190 38.05 -21.31 -20.47
N ARG A 191 39.37 -21.44 -20.33
CA ARG A 191 40.07 -22.70 -20.53
C ARG A 191 40.27 -23.37 -19.16
N ILE A 192 39.99 -24.66 -19.11
CA ILE A 192 40.21 -25.48 -17.92
C ILE A 192 41.04 -26.70 -18.32
N ASP A 193 42.06 -26.98 -17.51
CA ASP A 193 42.82 -28.22 -17.60
C ASP A 193 42.09 -29.28 -16.78
N LEU A 194 41.78 -30.42 -17.40
CA LEU A 194 41.04 -31.51 -16.78
C LEU A 194 41.96 -32.66 -16.35
N SER A 195 43.27 -32.53 -16.54
CA SER A 195 44.25 -33.55 -16.12
C SER A 195 44.37 -33.59 -14.59
N SER A 196 44.21 -34.79 -14.01
CA SER A 196 44.34 -35.00 -12.57
C SER A 196 44.90 -36.39 -12.24
N LEU A 197 45.57 -36.53 -11.09
CA LEU A 197 46.18 -37.80 -10.65
C LEU A 197 45.17 -38.95 -10.41
N GLY A 198 43.90 -38.63 -10.22
CA GLY A 198 42.82 -39.60 -10.06
C GLY A 198 41.54 -39.13 -10.73
N ALA A 199 40.54 -40.02 -10.82
CA ALA A 199 39.22 -39.69 -11.34
C ALA A 199 38.49 -38.71 -10.42
N GLY A 200 37.93 -37.64 -10.99
CA GLY A 200 37.25 -36.60 -10.23
C GLY A 200 36.29 -35.77 -11.08
N GLN A 201 35.82 -34.67 -10.50
CA GLN A 201 34.91 -33.75 -11.16
C GLN A 201 35.36 -32.30 -10.95
N VAL A 202 35.27 -31.49 -11.99
CA VAL A 202 35.57 -30.06 -11.90
C VAL A 202 34.45 -29.24 -12.54
N ASN A 203 34.08 -28.15 -11.85
CA ASN A 203 33.03 -27.24 -12.28
C ASN A 203 33.64 -25.97 -12.85
N LEU A 204 33.29 -25.64 -14.09
CA LEU A 204 33.55 -24.34 -14.67
C LEU A 204 32.29 -23.49 -14.60
N ARG A 205 32.36 -22.35 -13.90
CA ARG A 205 31.24 -21.40 -13.75
C ARG A 205 31.50 -20.14 -14.57
N LEU A 206 30.54 -19.81 -15.43
CA LEU A 206 30.49 -18.58 -16.21
C LEU A 206 29.20 -17.82 -15.86
N ALA A 207 29.18 -16.51 -16.11
CA ALA A 207 27.98 -15.69 -16.00
C ALA A 207 27.54 -15.23 -17.39
N SER A 208 26.25 -15.37 -17.70
CA SER A 208 25.69 -14.90 -18.96
C SER A 208 25.74 -13.37 -19.06
N ASN A 209 26.07 -12.87 -20.26
CA ASN A 209 26.17 -11.44 -20.55
C ASN A 209 25.11 -11.04 -21.58
N TYR A 210 24.57 -9.83 -21.48
CA TYR A 210 23.62 -9.37 -22.48
C TYR A 210 24.30 -9.13 -23.84
N ARG A 211 24.14 -10.06 -24.79
CA ARG A 211 24.68 -9.95 -26.17
C ARG A 211 26.17 -9.55 -26.24
N GLY A 212 26.97 -10.06 -25.30
CA GLY A 212 28.41 -9.76 -25.20
C GLY A 212 28.75 -8.42 -24.55
N ILE A 213 27.76 -7.64 -24.09
CA ILE A 213 27.99 -6.45 -23.26
C ILE A 213 28.28 -6.90 -21.81
N PRO A 214 29.39 -6.45 -21.19
CA PRO A 214 29.70 -6.79 -19.81
C PRO A 214 28.58 -6.39 -18.85
N ASN A 215 28.23 -7.29 -17.91
CA ASN A 215 27.14 -7.06 -16.94
C ASN A 215 27.34 -5.83 -16.07
N TRP A 216 28.59 -5.49 -15.73
CA TRP A 216 28.93 -4.30 -14.94
C TRP A 216 28.66 -2.97 -15.68
N ILE A 217 28.44 -3.01 -17.01
CA ILE A 217 27.98 -1.86 -17.80
C ILE A 217 26.46 -1.94 -18.00
N PHE A 218 25.98 -3.11 -18.43
CA PHE A 218 24.59 -3.28 -18.85
C PHE A 218 23.60 -3.15 -17.70
N ILE A 219 23.86 -3.76 -16.54
CA ILE A 219 22.95 -3.73 -15.39
C ILE A 219 22.84 -2.30 -14.82
N PRO A 220 23.94 -1.56 -14.56
CA PRO A 220 23.83 -0.17 -14.12
C PRO A 220 23.16 0.74 -15.15
N LEU A 221 23.36 0.51 -16.45
CA LEU A 221 22.66 1.26 -17.50
C LEU A 221 21.14 1.04 -17.41
N LEU A 222 20.71 -0.22 -17.31
CA LEU A 222 19.30 -0.58 -17.19
C LEU A 222 18.67 0.06 -15.95
N PHE A 223 19.33 -0.09 -14.81
CA PHE A 223 18.87 0.45 -13.53
C PHE A 223 18.81 1.98 -13.55
N THR A 224 19.81 2.64 -14.13
CA THR A 224 19.85 4.10 -14.27
C THR A 224 18.75 4.59 -15.22
N ALA A 225 18.54 3.91 -16.35
CA ALA A 225 17.48 4.25 -17.30
C ALA A 225 16.10 4.16 -16.65
N ASP A 226 15.84 3.13 -15.85
CA ASP A 226 14.60 2.97 -15.10
C ASP A 226 14.43 4.04 -14.01
N ILE A 227 15.48 4.30 -13.21
CA ILE A 227 15.45 5.34 -12.17
C ILE A 227 15.11 6.69 -12.79
N VAL A 228 15.79 7.04 -13.88
CA VAL A 228 15.57 8.31 -14.58
C VAL A 228 14.18 8.33 -15.20
N THR A 229 13.72 7.23 -15.80
CA THR A 229 12.38 7.15 -16.40
C THR A 229 11.28 7.38 -15.36
N PHE A 230 11.23 6.55 -14.32
CA PHE A 230 10.22 6.66 -13.27
C PHE A 230 10.38 7.95 -12.48
N GLY A 231 11.62 8.39 -12.24
CA GLY A 231 11.92 9.68 -11.60
C GLY A 231 11.39 10.86 -12.41
N LEU A 232 11.59 10.88 -13.73
CA LEU A 232 11.05 11.93 -14.61
C LEU A 232 9.51 11.95 -14.60
N PHE A 233 8.85 10.79 -14.59
CA PHE A 233 7.39 10.72 -14.45
C PHE A 233 6.91 11.34 -13.13
N ILE A 234 7.51 10.97 -11.99
CA ILE A 234 7.16 11.54 -10.68
C ILE A 234 7.47 13.04 -10.63
N LEU A 235 8.63 13.45 -11.15
CA LEU A 235 9.03 14.85 -11.19
C LEU A 235 8.06 15.68 -12.03
N PHE A 236 7.60 15.15 -13.16
CA PHE A 236 6.60 15.78 -14.00
C PHE A 236 5.27 15.98 -13.26
N LEU A 237 4.79 14.96 -12.53
CA LEU A 237 3.59 15.07 -11.70
C LEU A 237 3.75 16.13 -10.60
N LEU A 238 4.93 16.23 -9.98
CA LEU A 238 5.22 17.26 -8.97
C LEU A 238 5.23 18.66 -9.57
N PHE A 239 5.75 18.84 -10.79
CA PHE A 239 5.66 20.11 -11.49
C PHE A 239 4.22 20.47 -11.88
N LEU A 240 3.44 19.52 -12.39
CA LEU A 240 2.01 19.74 -12.66
C LEU A 240 1.26 20.15 -11.39
N GLN A 241 1.54 19.47 -10.28
CA GLN A 241 0.98 19.81 -8.97
C GLN A 241 1.35 21.26 -8.59
N GLU A 242 2.62 21.63 -8.66
CA GLU A 242 3.10 22.96 -8.27
C GLU A 242 2.48 24.09 -9.13
N ILE A 243 2.45 23.88 -10.45
CA ILE A 243 1.86 24.84 -11.40
C ILE A 243 0.37 25.00 -11.11
N GLY A 244 -0.32 23.88 -10.88
CA GLY A 244 -1.72 23.88 -10.48
C GLY A 244 -1.96 24.63 -9.17
N GLU A 245 -1.12 24.43 -8.15
CA GLU A 245 -1.21 25.15 -6.87
C GLU A 245 -1.09 26.66 -7.08
N ILE A 246 -0.05 27.09 -7.81
CA ILE A 246 0.21 28.52 -8.08
C ILE A 246 -0.95 29.16 -8.85
N SER A 247 -1.45 28.48 -9.89
CA SER A 247 -2.57 28.98 -10.71
C SER A 247 -3.82 29.18 -9.85
N ARG A 248 -4.15 28.20 -9.01
CA ARG A 248 -5.36 28.26 -8.19
C ARG A 248 -5.28 29.30 -7.08
N MET A 249 -4.09 29.52 -6.50
CA MET A 249 -3.89 30.62 -5.56
C MET A 249 -4.14 31.99 -6.22
N ARG A 250 -3.76 32.15 -7.50
CA ARG A 250 -4.05 33.38 -8.28
C ARG A 250 -5.54 33.51 -8.60
N GLU A 251 -6.16 32.45 -9.10
CA GLU A 251 -7.60 32.44 -9.42
C GLU A 251 -8.47 32.72 -8.19
N GLN A 252 -8.09 32.24 -7.00
CA GLN A 252 -8.79 32.54 -5.75
C GLN A 252 -8.70 34.02 -5.36
N ALA A 253 -7.61 34.71 -5.72
CA ALA A 253 -7.47 36.14 -5.47
C ALA A 253 -8.31 36.99 -6.44
N THR A 254 -8.57 36.50 -7.65
CA THR A 254 -9.21 37.27 -8.73
C THR A 254 -10.66 36.89 -9.01
N SER A 255 -11.09 35.68 -8.69
CA SER A 255 -12.41 35.17 -9.06
C SER A 255 -13.46 35.37 -7.96
N SER A 256 -14.45 36.22 -8.23
CA SER A 256 -15.72 36.27 -7.52
C SER A 256 -16.66 35.16 -8.04
N GLY A 257 -16.38 33.91 -7.65
CA GLY A 257 -17.36 32.83 -7.66
C GLY A 257 -17.56 32.08 -8.98
N ALA A 258 -17.06 30.84 -9.05
CA ALA A 258 -17.54 29.86 -10.01
C ALA A 258 -19.05 29.60 -9.84
N SER A 259 -19.75 29.33 -10.95
CA SER A 259 -21.20 29.07 -11.07
C SER A 259 -21.71 27.79 -10.38
N PHE A 260 -20.93 27.19 -9.48
CA PHE A 260 -21.33 25.98 -8.76
C PHE A 260 -22.36 26.29 -7.67
N PRO A 261 -23.36 25.42 -7.44
CA PRO A 261 -24.36 25.57 -6.39
C PRO A 261 -23.81 26.09 -5.06
N GLY A 262 -24.63 26.92 -4.40
CA GLY A 262 -24.31 27.41 -3.06
C GLY A 262 -24.09 26.24 -2.08
N PRO A 263 -23.25 26.41 -1.03
CA PRO A 263 -22.91 25.32 -0.11
C PRO A 263 -24.13 24.63 0.53
N ARG A 264 -25.19 25.39 0.81
CA ARG A 264 -26.44 24.88 1.38
C ARG A 264 -27.19 23.96 0.41
N LEU A 265 -27.29 24.36 -0.86
CA LEU A 265 -27.94 23.55 -1.89
C LEU A 265 -27.11 22.28 -2.17
N ALA A 266 -25.79 22.42 -2.30
CA ALA A 266 -24.88 21.28 -2.49
C ALA A 266 -25.00 20.26 -1.35
N LEU A 267 -24.93 20.70 -0.09
CA LEU A 267 -25.12 19.82 1.07
C LEU A 267 -26.55 19.26 1.15
N GLY A 268 -27.57 20.05 0.82
CA GLY A 268 -28.96 19.59 0.79
C GLY A 268 -29.18 18.47 -0.21
N VAL A 269 -28.60 18.57 -1.42
CA VAL A 269 -28.62 17.50 -2.42
C VAL A 269 -27.90 16.25 -1.91
N LEU A 270 -26.70 16.40 -1.35
CA LEU A 270 -25.93 15.27 -0.83
C LEU A 270 -26.64 14.55 0.33
N LEU A 271 -27.20 15.32 1.28
CA LEU A 271 -27.95 14.77 2.41
C LEU A 271 -29.27 14.17 1.97
N GLY A 272 -29.99 14.77 1.01
CA GLY A 272 -31.22 14.22 0.46
C GLY A 272 -30.97 12.88 -0.23
N LEU A 273 -29.95 12.81 -1.09
CA LEU A 273 -29.55 11.56 -1.75
C LEU A 273 -29.09 10.52 -0.73
N GLY A 274 -28.21 10.90 0.20
CA GLY A 274 -27.72 10.03 1.26
C GLY A 274 -28.86 9.48 2.12
N LEU A 275 -29.83 10.32 2.50
CA LEU A 275 -30.97 9.93 3.30
C LEU A 275 -31.83 8.89 2.57
N VAL A 276 -32.15 9.12 1.29
CA VAL A 276 -32.92 8.16 0.47
C VAL A 276 -32.21 6.81 0.40
N LEU A 277 -30.91 6.81 0.11
CA LEU A 277 -30.13 5.57 0.00
C LEU A 277 -30.00 4.85 1.35
N HIS A 278 -29.71 5.58 2.44
CA HIS A 278 -29.58 4.99 3.77
C HIS A 278 -30.92 4.49 4.32
N ILE A 279 -32.05 5.15 4.04
CA ILE A 279 -33.38 4.64 4.40
C ILE A 279 -33.68 3.37 3.60
N GLY A 280 -33.44 3.38 2.28
CA GLY A 280 -33.64 2.19 1.44
C GLY A 280 -32.85 0.99 1.94
N ASN A 281 -31.57 1.20 2.24
CA ASN A 281 -30.67 0.19 2.81
C ASN A 281 -31.13 -0.27 4.20
N ALA A 282 -31.52 0.66 5.09
CA ALA A 282 -32.05 0.31 6.41
C ALA A 282 -33.38 -0.47 6.32
N LEU A 283 -34.20 -0.29 5.29
CA LEU A 283 -35.43 -1.07 5.12
C LEU A 283 -35.22 -2.41 4.42
N ALA A 284 -34.04 -2.64 3.83
CA ALA A 284 -33.70 -3.86 3.11
C ALA A 284 -32.81 -4.83 3.91
N VAL A 285 -31.98 -4.31 4.81
CA VAL A 285 -30.93 -5.08 5.51
C VAL A 285 -31.18 -5.04 7.01
N PRO A 286 -31.23 -6.18 7.73
CA PRO A 286 -31.41 -6.20 9.18
C PRO A 286 -30.15 -5.70 9.89
N LEU A 287 -30.25 -5.40 11.19
CA LEU A 287 -29.04 -5.26 12.00
C LEU A 287 -28.30 -6.61 12.08
N ILE A 288 -27.10 -6.67 11.50
CA ILE A 288 -26.25 -7.85 11.39
C ILE A 288 -25.37 -7.98 12.64
N PHE A 289 -25.20 -9.21 13.12
CA PHE A 289 -24.33 -9.57 14.25
C PHE A 289 -23.18 -10.44 13.77
N GLY A 290 -21.96 -10.03 14.10
CA GLY A 290 -20.73 -10.77 13.86
C GLY A 290 -20.13 -11.34 15.14
N SER A 291 -18.99 -12.02 15.01
CA SER A 291 -18.21 -12.53 16.15
C SER A 291 -17.90 -11.44 17.18
N ASP A 292 -17.60 -10.22 16.71
CA ASP A 292 -17.14 -9.13 17.58
C ASP A 292 -18.31 -8.29 18.12
N SER A 293 -19.53 -8.46 17.60
CA SER A 293 -20.68 -7.60 17.92
C SER A 293 -21.07 -7.67 19.40
N VAL A 294 -20.95 -8.84 20.03
CA VAL A 294 -21.22 -9.03 21.45
C VAL A 294 -20.31 -8.16 22.31
N ALA A 295 -19.01 -8.14 21.98
CA ALA A 295 -18.03 -7.36 22.73
C ALA A 295 -18.36 -5.85 22.74
N PHE A 296 -18.93 -5.33 21.65
CA PHE A 296 -19.33 -3.92 21.57
C PHE A 296 -20.63 -3.59 22.32
N LEU A 297 -21.52 -4.57 22.51
CA LEU A 297 -22.82 -4.38 23.18
C LEU A 297 -22.83 -4.71 24.67
N GLN A 298 -22.08 -5.72 25.08
CA GLN A 298 -22.14 -6.24 26.44
C GLN A 298 -21.90 -5.12 27.47
N GLY A 299 -20.98 -4.21 27.18
CA GLY A 299 -20.69 -3.07 28.04
C GLY A 299 -21.85 -2.08 28.13
N ALA A 300 -22.54 -1.81 27.02
CA ALA A 300 -23.71 -0.94 27.00
C ALA A 300 -24.88 -1.53 27.78
N ALA A 301 -25.19 -2.82 27.56
CA ALA A 301 -26.22 -3.53 28.30
C ALA A 301 -25.88 -3.61 29.81
N HIS A 302 -24.62 -3.87 30.15
CA HIS A 302 -24.14 -3.92 31.53
C HIS A 302 -24.25 -2.56 32.23
N LEU A 303 -23.83 -1.49 31.55
CA LEU A 303 -23.92 -0.12 32.07
C LEU A 303 -25.36 0.27 32.41
N LEU A 304 -26.30 -0.05 31.52
CA LEU A 304 -27.73 0.24 31.76
C LEU A 304 -28.33 -0.61 32.88
N LYS A 305 -27.85 -1.84 33.07
CA LYS A 305 -28.38 -2.76 34.09
C LYS A 305 -27.79 -2.53 35.49
N TYR A 306 -26.49 -2.25 35.57
CA TYR A 306 -25.73 -2.24 36.82
C TYR A 306 -25.14 -0.87 37.17
N GLY A 307 -25.18 0.11 36.25
CA GLY A 307 -24.68 1.46 36.49
C GLY A 307 -23.14 1.58 36.53
N ASN A 308 -22.41 0.58 36.02
CA ASN A 308 -20.94 0.59 36.00
C ASN A 308 -20.38 -0.01 34.69
N PHE A 309 -19.05 0.09 34.51
CA PHE A 309 -18.34 -0.36 33.30
C PHE A 309 -17.73 -1.76 33.39
N ASP A 310 -17.99 -2.53 34.45
CA ASP A 310 -17.27 -3.79 34.70
C ASP A 310 -17.59 -4.88 33.65
N GLY A 311 -18.71 -4.75 32.92
CA GLY A 311 -19.08 -5.65 31.84
C GLY A 311 -18.53 -5.29 30.45
N VAL A 312 -17.73 -4.24 30.32
CA VAL A 312 -17.07 -3.92 29.03
C VAL A 312 -16.07 -5.02 28.68
N SER A 313 -16.02 -5.45 27.41
CA SER A 313 -15.08 -6.50 27.02
C SER A 313 -13.64 -6.00 27.10
N ARG A 314 -12.74 -6.84 27.62
CA ARG A 314 -11.28 -6.61 27.60
C ARG A 314 -10.68 -6.37 26.20
N SER A 315 -11.40 -6.78 25.14
CA SER A 315 -10.96 -6.61 23.75
C SER A 315 -11.38 -5.28 23.11
N VAL A 316 -12.18 -4.45 23.79
CA VAL A 316 -12.63 -3.16 23.24
C VAL A 316 -12.54 -2.07 24.30
N GLY A 317 -12.41 -0.82 23.87
CA GLY A 317 -12.51 0.31 24.79
C GLY A 317 -13.97 0.66 25.12
N PRO A 318 -14.21 1.57 26.06
CA PRO A 318 -15.55 1.92 26.53
C PRO A 318 -16.29 2.83 25.55
N GLY A 319 -15.66 3.23 24.44
CA GLY A 319 -16.24 4.15 23.46
C GLY A 319 -17.51 3.59 22.84
N SER A 320 -17.57 2.30 22.50
CA SER A 320 -18.79 1.69 21.95
C SER A 320 -19.90 1.62 23.00
N THR A 321 -19.54 1.31 24.24
CA THR A 321 -20.45 1.33 25.39
C THR A 321 -21.12 2.70 25.55
N LEU A 322 -20.31 3.76 25.58
CA LEU A 322 -20.79 5.14 25.70
C LEU A 322 -21.61 5.59 24.49
N LEU A 323 -21.31 5.09 23.30
CA LEU A 323 -22.02 5.42 22.08
C LEU A 323 -23.36 4.68 21.97
N PHE A 324 -23.42 3.41 22.36
CA PHE A 324 -24.59 2.55 22.16
C PHE A 324 -25.56 2.54 23.34
N ALA A 325 -25.09 2.79 24.57
CA ALA A 325 -25.95 2.84 25.74
C ALA A 325 -27.12 3.84 25.62
N PRO A 326 -26.95 5.07 25.10
CA PRO A 326 -28.08 5.99 24.91
C PRO A 326 -29.15 5.45 23.96
N ALA A 327 -28.75 4.78 22.88
CA ALA A 327 -29.70 4.18 21.94
C ALA A 327 -30.46 3.01 22.57
N LEU A 328 -29.77 2.16 23.34
CA LEU A 328 -30.41 1.07 24.09
C LEU A 328 -31.32 1.59 25.21
N TRP A 329 -30.97 2.72 25.84
CA TRP A 329 -31.80 3.34 26.88
C TRP A 329 -33.12 3.86 26.32
N ILE A 330 -33.09 4.50 25.14
CA ILE A 330 -34.27 5.09 24.50
C ILE A 330 -35.14 4.02 23.82
N PHE A 331 -34.52 3.08 23.10
CA PHE A 331 -35.24 2.12 22.25
C PHE A 331 -35.36 0.71 22.86
N GLY A 332 -34.77 0.48 24.05
CA GLY A 332 -34.77 -0.82 24.70
C GLY A 332 -34.13 -1.90 23.84
N ARG A 333 -34.84 -3.03 23.71
CA ARG A 333 -34.43 -4.21 22.92
C ARG A 333 -34.80 -4.09 21.43
N SER A 334 -35.23 -2.92 20.96
CA SER A 334 -35.45 -2.70 19.53
C SER A 334 -34.15 -2.44 18.79
N ALA A 335 -33.80 -3.33 17.84
CA ALA A 335 -32.60 -3.19 17.00
C ALA A 335 -32.59 -1.90 16.16
N TRP A 336 -33.77 -1.29 15.92
CA TRP A 336 -33.90 -0.04 15.18
C TRP A 336 -33.18 1.13 15.84
N GLY A 337 -33.06 1.17 17.17
CA GLY A 337 -32.37 2.25 17.86
C GLY A 337 -30.90 2.37 17.44
N LEU A 338 -30.18 1.25 17.43
CA LEU A 338 -28.79 1.23 16.97
C LEU A 338 -28.65 1.41 15.47
N LYS A 339 -29.57 0.84 14.70
CA LYS A 339 -29.59 1.01 13.25
C LYS A 339 -29.73 2.48 12.85
N ILE A 340 -30.69 3.20 13.45
CA ILE A 340 -30.87 4.63 13.25
C ILE A 340 -29.60 5.38 13.63
N LEU A 341 -29.01 5.10 14.80
CA LEU A 341 -27.77 5.72 15.24
C LEU A 341 -26.63 5.54 14.22
N LEU A 342 -26.37 4.30 13.78
CA LEU A 342 -25.30 3.99 12.83
C LEU A 342 -25.52 4.68 11.47
N HIS A 343 -26.76 4.70 10.97
CA HIS A 343 -27.10 5.42 9.74
C HIS A 343 -26.96 6.94 9.88
N LEU A 344 -27.31 7.52 11.05
CA LEU A 344 -27.09 8.95 11.31
C LEU A 344 -25.61 9.30 11.35
N ILE A 345 -24.76 8.44 11.92
CA ILE A 345 -23.30 8.63 11.90
C ILE A 345 -22.75 8.54 10.46
N ALA A 346 -23.27 7.62 9.65
CA ALA A 346 -22.91 7.54 8.24
C ALA A 346 -23.32 8.81 7.47
N LEU A 347 -24.53 9.34 7.70
CA LEU A 347 -24.98 10.61 7.12
C LEU A 347 -24.12 11.79 7.58
N ALA A 348 -23.72 11.82 8.86
CA ALA A 348 -22.82 12.85 9.38
C ALA A 348 -21.45 12.82 8.67
N SER A 349 -20.97 11.62 8.30
CA SER A 349 -19.72 11.45 7.55
C SER A 349 -19.75 12.15 6.18
N ILE A 350 -20.92 12.23 5.52
CA ILE A 350 -21.10 12.99 4.27
C ILE A 350 -20.81 14.48 4.47
N VAL A 351 -21.33 15.06 5.55
CA VAL A 351 -21.13 16.49 5.88
C VAL A 351 -19.67 16.76 6.16
N VAL A 352 -19.00 15.88 6.91
CA VAL A 352 -17.59 16.03 7.24
C VAL A 352 -16.71 15.84 6.00
N ALA A 353 -17.01 14.88 5.12
CA ALA A 353 -16.30 14.67 3.86
C ALA A 353 -16.40 15.90 2.95
N TYR A 354 -17.60 16.48 2.81
CA TYR A 354 -17.81 17.74 2.09
C TYR A 354 -16.96 18.87 2.69
N ARG A 355 -17.02 19.04 4.01
CA ARG A 355 -16.26 20.08 4.73
C ARG A 355 -14.76 19.90 4.53
N LEU A 356 -14.23 18.68 4.65
CA LEU A 356 -12.81 18.40 4.46
C LEU A 356 -12.38 18.68 3.01
N GLY A 357 -13.18 18.25 2.02
CA GLY A 357 -12.94 18.56 0.61
C GLY A 357 -12.91 20.06 0.34
N TRP A 358 -13.80 20.83 0.98
CA TRP A 358 -13.75 22.30 0.95
C TRP A 358 -12.48 22.85 1.62
N GLN A 359 -12.13 22.37 2.82
CA GLN A 359 -10.97 22.86 3.56
C GLN A 359 -9.66 22.68 2.78
N LEU A 360 -9.50 21.54 2.10
CA LEU A 360 -8.29 21.17 1.37
C LEU A 360 -8.18 21.83 -0.02
N SER A 361 -9.31 21.99 -0.72
CA SER A 361 -9.31 22.45 -2.11
C SER A 361 -9.76 23.91 -2.29
N LYS A 362 -10.47 24.45 -1.28
CA LYS A 362 -11.29 25.68 -1.34
C LYS A 362 -12.13 25.74 -2.64
N ASN A 363 -12.60 24.59 -3.12
CA ASN A 363 -13.39 24.45 -4.34
C ASN A 363 -14.72 23.75 -4.01
N ARG A 364 -15.83 24.36 -4.44
CA ARG A 364 -17.16 23.81 -4.16
C ARG A 364 -17.44 22.49 -4.89
N MET A 365 -16.93 22.33 -6.11
CA MET A 365 -17.07 21.08 -6.87
C MET A 365 -16.33 19.94 -6.18
N VAL A 366 -15.09 20.16 -5.72
CA VAL A 366 -14.35 19.10 -4.98
C VAL A 366 -14.99 18.81 -3.64
N ALA A 367 -15.49 19.82 -2.92
CA ALA A 367 -16.27 19.60 -1.71
C ALA A 367 -17.50 18.72 -2.00
N PHE A 368 -18.25 19.05 -3.06
CA PHE A 368 -19.40 18.27 -3.49
C PHE A 368 -19.03 16.83 -3.87
N LEU A 369 -17.99 16.64 -4.71
CA LEU A 369 -17.50 15.32 -5.10
C LEU A 369 -17.00 14.52 -3.89
N SER A 370 -16.37 15.17 -2.91
CA SER A 370 -15.94 14.53 -1.66
C SER A 370 -17.12 14.01 -0.85
N GLY A 371 -18.18 14.81 -0.75
CA GLY A 371 -19.44 14.37 -0.15
C GLY A 371 -20.13 13.29 -0.97
N LEU A 372 -20.12 13.38 -2.30
CA LEU A 372 -20.74 12.41 -3.21
C LEU A 372 -20.05 11.05 -3.12
N VAL A 373 -18.71 11.02 -3.02
CA VAL A 373 -17.96 9.80 -2.73
C VAL A 373 -18.46 9.16 -1.45
N ALA A 374 -18.68 9.94 -0.39
CA ALA A 374 -19.22 9.40 0.85
C ALA A 374 -20.68 8.90 0.70
N VAL A 375 -21.52 9.63 -0.04
CA VAL A 375 -22.90 9.20 -0.35
C VAL A 375 -22.92 7.88 -1.11
N LEU A 376 -22.00 7.67 -2.06
CA LEU A 376 -21.99 6.48 -2.91
C LEU A 376 -21.08 5.37 -2.39
N ALA A 377 -20.45 5.56 -1.22
CA ALA A 377 -19.49 4.61 -0.69
C ALA A 377 -20.19 3.36 -0.15
N PRO A 378 -19.97 2.19 -0.77
CA PRO A 378 -20.65 0.96 -0.37
C PRO A 378 -20.37 0.60 1.09
N ASP A 379 -19.13 0.83 1.55
CA ASP A 379 -18.70 0.55 2.93
C ASP A 379 -19.61 1.23 3.98
N LEU A 380 -20.05 2.47 3.74
CA LEU A 380 -20.94 3.14 4.70
C LEU A 380 -22.32 2.49 4.76
N PHE A 381 -22.82 1.94 3.65
CA PHE A 381 -24.09 1.21 3.64
C PHE A 381 -23.98 -0.16 4.31
N PHE A 382 -22.90 -0.88 4.06
CA PHE A 382 -22.67 -2.18 4.68
C PHE A 382 -22.51 -2.06 6.19
N TYR A 383 -21.58 -1.21 6.62
CA TYR A 383 -21.24 -1.11 8.03
C TYR A 383 -22.26 -0.29 8.83
N SER A 384 -23.19 0.46 8.20
CA SER A 384 -24.29 1.11 8.93
C SER A 384 -25.35 0.12 9.42
N ASN A 385 -25.39 -1.10 8.88
CA ASN A 385 -26.25 -2.19 9.35
C ASN A 385 -25.49 -3.26 10.13
N TYR A 386 -24.17 -3.09 10.33
CA TYR A 386 -23.36 -4.07 11.02
C TYR A 386 -22.90 -3.54 12.37
N LEU A 387 -23.16 -4.28 13.43
CA LEU A 387 -22.86 -3.83 14.77
C LEU A 387 -21.38 -4.00 15.11
N MET A 388 -20.60 -3.03 14.66
CA MET A 388 -19.16 -2.92 14.86
C MET A 388 -18.73 -1.47 15.07
N SER A 389 -17.44 -1.28 15.36
CA SER A 389 -16.84 0.05 15.54
C SER A 389 -16.48 0.76 14.24
N ASP A 390 -16.60 0.14 13.07
CA ASP A 390 -16.05 0.68 11.81
C ASP A 390 -16.69 2.00 11.36
N VAL A 391 -18.03 2.14 11.34
CA VAL A 391 -18.70 3.43 10.99
C VAL A 391 -18.41 4.53 12.01
N PRO A 392 -18.57 4.30 13.33
CA PRO A 392 -18.15 5.29 14.33
C PRO A 392 -16.69 5.70 14.17
N ASN A 393 -15.78 4.73 14.03
CA ASN A 393 -14.36 4.98 13.90
C ASN A 393 -14.04 5.85 12.67
N LEU A 394 -14.61 5.50 11.51
CA LEU A 394 -14.49 6.27 10.27
C LEU A 394 -14.95 7.72 10.48
N PHE A 395 -16.14 7.91 11.07
CA PHE A 395 -16.66 9.24 11.35
C PHE A 395 -15.72 10.06 12.23
N PHE A 396 -15.27 9.51 13.36
CA PHE A 396 -14.41 10.23 14.30
C PHE A 396 -13.03 10.55 13.71
N VAL A 397 -12.43 9.66 12.91
CA VAL A 397 -11.17 9.93 12.23
C VAL A 397 -11.34 11.01 11.16
N LEU A 398 -12.42 10.97 10.37
CA LEU A 398 -12.72 11.98 9.36
C LEU A 398 -12.99 13.36 10.02
N PHE A 399 -13.74 13.37 11.12
CA PHE A 399 -14.03 14.57 11.91
C PHE A 399 -12.77 15.14 12.55
N PHE A 400 -11.91 14.27 13.10
CA PHE A 400 -10.60 14.63 13.62
C PHE A 400 -9.73 15.32 12.54
N CYS A 401 -9.68 14.76 11.33
CA CYS A 401 -8.96 15.38 10.22
C CYS A 401 -9.50 16.78 9.88
N SER A 402 -10.81 16.96 9.84
CA SER A 402 -11.44 18.27 9.57
C SER A 402 -11.18 19.28 10.69
N LEU A 403 -11.21 18.85 11.96
CA LEU A 403 -10.86 19.68 13.10
C LEU A 403 -9.38 20.06 13.09
N LEU A 404 -8.48 19.12 12.77
CA LEU A 404 -7.04 19.37 12.72
C LEU A 404 -6.72 20.49 11.73
N ILE A 405 -7.27 20.43 10.51
CA ILE A 405 -7.08 21.49 9.53
C ILE A 405 -7.65 22.82 10.05
N SER A 406 -8.82 22.80 10.69
CA SER A 406 -9.41 24.00 11.29
C SER A 406 -8.50 24.63 12.35
N THR A 407 -7.93 23.80 13.23
CA THR A 407 -7.04 24.23 14.32
C THR A 407 -5.70 24.75 13.80
N LEU A 408 -5.15 24.14 12.74
CA LEU A 408 -3.92 24.60 12.09
C LEU A 408 -4.11 25.93 11.37
N GLU A 409 -5.29 26.18 10.78
CA GLU A 409 -5.62 27.45 10.14
C GLU A 409 -5.93 28.55 11.16
N ARG A 410 -6.67 28.23 12.23
CA ARG A 410 -7.15 29.19 13.24
C ARG A 410 -7.07 28.56 14.63
N PRO A 411 -5.90 28.58 15.28
CA PRO A 411 -5.74 27.96 16.59
C PRO A 411 -6.57 28.73 17.63
N SER A 412 -7.52 28.04 18.24
CA SER A 412 -8.26 28.54 19.40
C SER A 412 -8.45 27.41 20.40
N LEU A 413 -8.44 27.75 21.69
CA LEU A 413 -8.54 26.76 22.76
C LEU A 413 -9.77 25.84 22.61
N PRO A 414 -10.99 26.33 22.28
CA PRO A 414 -12.16 25.46 22.12
C PRO A 414 -11.99 24.45 20.98
N VAL A 415 -11.41 24.86 19.85
CA VAL A 415 -11.23 23.97 18.69
C VAL A 415 -10.07 22.99 18.94
N MET A 416 -9.00 23.41 19.62
CA MET A 416 -7.94 22.52 20.09
C MET A 416 -8.48 21.47 21.05
N LEU A 417 -9.32 21.86 22.00
CA LEU A 417 -9.96 20.94 22.93
C LEU A 417 -10.88 19.96 22.19
N ALA A 418 -11.73 20.44 21.28
CA ALA A 418 -12.59 19.59 20.46
C ALA A 418 -11.79 18.58 19.64
N LEU A 419 -10.67 19.01 19.03
CA LEU A 419 -9.76 18.14 18.30
C LEU A 419 -9.19 17.02 19.19
N MET A 420 -8.62 17.40 20.35
CA MET A 420 -7.98 16.45 21.26
C MET A 420 -9.00 15.48 21.88
N LEU A 421 -10.16 15.97 22.29
CA LEU A 421 -11.26 15.12 22.81
C LEU A 421 -11.81 14.18 21.74
N THR A 422 -11.92 14.62 20.49
CA THR A 422 -12.32 13.74 19.38
C THR A 422 -11.30 12.61 19.19
N GLY A 423 -10.00 12.92 19.23
CA GLY A 423 -8.95 11.90 19.13
C GLY A 423 -8.92 10.94 20.32
N SER A 424 -9.19 11.45 21.53
CA SER A 424 -9.34 10.64 22.74
C SER A 424 -10.54 9.69 22.64
N PHE A 425 -11.71 10.19 22.25
CA PHE A 425 -12.90 9.36 22.07
C PHE A 425 -12.71 8.31 20.96
N ALA A 426 -12.05 8.67 19.86
CA ALA A 426 -11.66 7.72 18.83
C ALA A 426 -10.73 6.62 19.38
N THR A 427 -9.84 6.95 20.33
CA THR A 427 -8.97 5.98 21.03
C THR A 427 -9.77 5.07 21.95
N LEU A 428 -10.78 5.61 22.66
CA LEU A 428 -11.71 4.82 23.47
C LEU A 428 -12.59 3.90 22.63
N LEU A 429 -12.85 4.23 21.36
CA LEU A 429 -13.54 3.34 20.42
C LEU A 429 -12.62 2.23 19.89
N ARG A 430 -11.41 2.60 19.45
CA ARG A 430 -10.39 1.65 18.98
C ARG A 430 -9.00 2.09 19.41
N SER A 431 -8.27 1.18 20.04
CA SER A 431 -6.93 1.41 20.60
C SER A 431 -5.91 1.85 19.54
N GLU A 432 -6.09 1.42 18.29
CA GLU A 432 -5.26 1.85 17.15
C GLU A 432 -5.18 3.38 17.02
N ASN A 433 -6.19 4.14 17.46
CA ASN A 433 -6.27 5.60 17.31
C ASN A 433 -5.46 6.39 18.35
N ILE A 434 -4.75 5.72 19.26
CA ILE A 434 -3.93 6.37 20.29
C ILE A 434 -2.89 7.35 19.72
N LEU A 435 -2.49 7.17 18.45
CA LEU A 435 -1.56 8.06 17.76
C LEU A 435 -2.20 9.39 17.33
N LEU A 436 -3.53 9.49 17.21
CA LEU A 436 -4.18 10.70 16.70
C LEU A 436 -3.89 11.93 17.58
N PRO A 437 -4.12 11.92 18.91
CA PRO A 437 -3.79 13.07 19.75
C PRO A 437 -2.30 13.43 19.72
N ALA A 438 -1.41 12.43 19.65
CA ALA A 438 0.03 12.64 19.59
C ALA A 438 0.45 13.34 18.28
N ILE A 439 -0.08 12.89 17.13
CA ILE A 439 0.18 13.51 15.82
C ILE A 439 -0.35 14.95 15.80
N ALA A 440 -1.55 15.21 16.35
CA ALA A 440 -2.10 16.56 16.43
C ALA A 440 -1.24 17.47 17.33
N ALA A 441 -0.84 17.01 18.50
CA ALA A 441 0.01 17.78 19.41
C ALA A 441 1.34 18.16 18.74
N PHE A 442 1.96 17.20 18.07
CA PHE A 442 3.18 17.42 17.29
C PHE A 442 2.95 18.43 16.15
N ALA A 443 1.89 18.27 15.35
CA ALA A 443 1.59 19.17 14.24
C ALA A 443 1.32 20.61 14.71
N LEU A 444 0.61 20.79 15.82
CA LEU A 444 0.34 22.10 16.42
C LEU A 444 1.62 22.74 16.98
N ALA A 445 2.47 21.96 17.65
CA ALA A 445 3.76 22.43 18.14
C ALA A 445 4.69 22.82 16.99
N ALA A 446 4.78 22.00 15.94
CA ALA A 446 5.56 22.28 14.74
C ALA A 446 5.06 23.53 14.00
N SER A 447 3.75 23.71 13.89
CA SER A 447 3.14 24.90 13.30
C SER A 447 3.49 26.17 14.08
N THR A 448 3.37 26.11 15.41
CA THR A 448 3.73 27.21 16.31
C THR A 448 5.20 27.56 16.21
N GLY A 449 6.10 26.56 16.25
CA GLY A 449 7.54 26.73 16.12
C GLY A 449 7.95 27.31 14.76
N TRP A 450 7.30 26.88 13.68
CA TRP A 450 7.56 27.38 12.33
C TRP A 450 7.15 28.84 12.15
N GLN A 451 5.99 29.23 12.68
CA GLN A 451 5.52 30.63 12.66
C GLN A 451 6.45 31.55 13.45
N TRP A 452 6.92 31.09 14.61
CA TRP A 452 7.91 31.80 15.42
C TRP A 452 9.25 31.96 14.69
N PHE A 453 9.78 30.87 14.11
CA PHE A 453 11.04 30.88 13.38
C PHE A 453 11.01 31.85 12.19
N ARG A 454 9.90 31.92 11.46
CA ARG A 454 9.74 32.83 10.32
C ARG A 454 9.39 34.27 10.69
N LYS A 455 9.25 34.60 11.99
CA LYS A 455 8.84 35.93 12.49
C LYS A 455 7.57 36.47 11.81
N GLN A 456 6.67 35.61 11.34
CA GLN A 456 5.51 36.03 10.56
C GLN A 456 4.43 36.68 11.43
N GLN A 457 4.35 36.30 12.71
CA GLN A 457 3.43 36.86 13.69
C GLN A 457 4.06 36.85 15.10
N PRO A 458 3.68 37.77 16.00
CA PRO A 458 4.06 37.71 17.41
C PRO A 458 3.37 36.52 18.09
N VAL A 459 3.96 35.33 17.98
CA VAL A 459 3.47 34.12 18.64
C VAL A 459 3.99 34.10 20.07
N ASN A 460 3.08 34.10 21.06
CA ASN A 460 3.44 33.85 22.45
C ASN A 460 3.65 32.34 22.65
N LEU A 461 4.90 31.88 22.49
CA LEU A 461 5.27 30.47 22.61
C LEU A 461 4.83 29.84 23.94
N LYS A 462 4.95 30.57 25.06
CA LYS A 462 4.54 30.08 26.38
C LYS A 462 3.04 29.79 26.41
N LYS A 463 2.22 30.72 25.93
CA LYS A 463 0.76 30.55 25.85
C LYS A 463 0.37 29.39 24.94
N ALA A 464 0.99 29.29 23.75
CA ALA A 464 0.70 28.22 22.81
C ALA A 464 1.09 26.83 23.37
N ALA A 465 2.29 26.72 23.95
CA ALA A 465 2.74 25.48 24.59
C ALA A 465 1.83 25.07 25.76
N LEU A 466 1.41 26.02 26.59
CA LEU A 466 0.46 25.78 27.68
C LEU A 466 -0.89 25.29 27.16
N GLN A 467 -1.43 25.90 26.09
CA GLN A 467 -2.71 25.50 25.50
C GLN A 467 -2.64 24.10 24.88
N ILE A 468 -1.57 23.80 24.13
CA ILE A 468 -1.34 22.47 23.55
C ILE A 468 -1.19 21.43 24.67
N GLY A 469 -0.35 21.70 25.67
CA GLY A 469 -0.11 20.80 26.80
C GLY A 469 -1.39 20.54 27.60
N LEU A 470 -2.14 21.60 27.94
CA LEU A 470 -3.39 21.48 28.70
C LEU A 470 -4.44 20.66 27.95
N THR A 471 -4.67 20.96 26.66
CA THR A 471 -5.66 20.21 25.86
C THR A 471 -5.26 18.75 25.65
N PHE A 472 -3.96 18.47 25.51
CA PHE A 472 -3.44 17.10 25.44
C PHE A 472 -3.64 16.35 26.77
N ILE A 473 -3.32 16.98 27.90
CA ILE A 473 -3.53 16.39 29.23
C ILE A 473 -5.01 16.08 29.45
N ILE A 474 -5.91 17.04 29.19
CA ILE A 474 -7.36 16.81 29.34
C ILE A 474 -7.83 15.63 28.48
N ALA A 475 -7.31 15.52 27.26
CA ALA A 475 -7.70 14.45 26.35
C ALA A 475 -7.10 13.09 26.70
N ILE A 476 -5.93 13.00 27.33
CA ILE A 476 -5.35 11.70 27.70
C ILE A 476 -5.97 11.14 28.98
N LEU A 477 -6.55 11.98 29.85
CA LEU A 477 -7.15 11.54 31.12
C LEU A 477 -8.19 10.40 30.96
N PRO A 478 -9.17 10.45 30.03
CA PRO A 478 -10.08 9.33 29.82
C PRO A 478 -9.39 8.01 29.41
N VAL A 479 -8.33 8.10 28.62
CA VAL A 479 -7.54 6.93 28.16
C VAL A 479 -6.76 6.33 29.33
N LEU A 480 -6.15 7.17 30.17
CA LEU A 480 -5.43 6.73 31.38
C LEU A 480 -6.39 6.14 32.41
N TRP A 481 -7.54 6.78 32.63
CA TRP A 481 -8.59 6.29 33.51
C TRP A 481 -9.07 4.90 33.07
N TRP A 482 -9.29 4.69 31.78
CA TRP A 482 -9.66 3.37 31.27
C TRP A 482 -8.55 2.34 31.41
N SER A 483 -7.29 2.75 31.21
CA SER A 483 -6.14 1.87 31.39
C SER A 483 -5.99 1.41 32.85
N ASP A 484 -6.28 2.29 33.82
CA ASP A 484 -6.35 1.98 35.25
C ASP A 484 -7.54 1.06 35.58
N HIS A 485 -8.71 1.29 34.97
CA HIS A 485 -9.85 0.40 35.09
C HIS A 485 -9.51 -1.03 34.63
N ASN A 486 -8.86 -1.17 33.46
CA ASN A 486 -8.42 -2.47 32.95
C ASN A 486 -7.38 -3.13 33.86
N LEU A 487 -6.49 -2.34 34.49
CA LEU A 487 -5.52 -2.89 35.43
C LEU A 487 -6.22 -3.50 36.64
N LYS A 488 -7.23 -2.81 37.18
CA LYS A 488 -8.00 -3.26 38.35
C LYS A 488 -8.91 -4.45 38.05
N ASN A 489 -9.61 -4.43 36.92
CA ASN A 489 -10.67 -5.39 36.61
C ASN A 489 -10.21 -6.56 35.73
N HIS A 490 -9.14 -6.39 34.96
CA HIS A 490 -8.66 -7.38 34.00
C HIS A 490 -7.18 -7.72 34.14
N GLY A 491 -6.46 -7.06 35.05
CA GLY A 491 -5.07 -7.36 35.38
C GLY A 491 -4.03 -6.81 34.40
N PHE A 492 -4.41 -5.94 33.47
CA PHE A 492 -3.46 -5.35 32.50
C PHE A 492 -3.63 -3.84 32.34
N TRP A 493 -2.52 -3.10 32.16
CA TRP A 493 -2.56 -1.67 31.89
C TRP A 493 -2.59 -1.37 30.39
N GLY A 494 -3.67 -0.75 29.92
CA GLY A 494 -3.79 -0.25 28.55
C GLY A 494 -5.22 -0.29 28.03
N MET A 495 -5.42 0.09 26.76
CA MET A 495 -6.75 0.09 26.15
C MET A 495 -7.28 -1.31 25.83
N SER A 496 -6.38 -2.25 25.53
CA SER A 496 -6.67 -3.63 25.16
C SER A 496 -5.41 -4.49 25.23
N ASN A 497 -5.52 -5.80 25.51
CA ASN A 497 -4.37 -6.70 25.67
C ASN A 497 -4.16 -7.72 24.54
N TYR A 498 -4.96 -7.69 23.47
CA TYR A 498 -4.91 -8.71 22.41
C TYR A 498 -3.88 -8.45 21.29
N ALA A 499 -2.94 -7.50 21.49
CA ALA A 499 -1.96 -7.14 20.47
C ALA A 499 -1.09 -8.33 20.02
N GLY A 500 -0.79 -9.27 20.92
CA GLY A 500 -0.07 -10.50 20.60
C GLY A 500 -0.82 -11.38 19.62
N VAL A 501 -2.14 -11.55 19.81
CA VAL A 501 -3.00 -12.28 18.86
C VAL A 501 -3.05 -11.55 17.51
N VAL A 502 -3.24 -10.22 17.49
CA VAL A 502 -3.27 -9.45 16.23
C VAL A 502 -1.99 -9.67 15.41
N LEU A 503 -0.83 -9.61 16.06
CA LEU A 503 0.46 -9.81 15.41
C LEU A 503 0.65 -11.26 14.94
N TYR A 504 0.29 -12.23 15.77
CA TYR A 504 0.36 -13.65 15.39
C TYR A 504 -0.54 -13.94 14.18
N ASP A 505 -1.79 -13.49 14.23
CA ASP A 505 -2.76 -13.68 13.15
C ASP A 505 -2.29 -13.02 11.86
N GLY A 506 -1.80 -11.79 11.97
CA GLY A 506 -1.35 -11.02 10.83
C GLY A 506 -0.09 -11.56 10.15
N TRP A 507 0.80 -12.24 10.89
CA TRP A 507 2.10 -12.65 10.34
C TRP A 507 2.25 -14.17 10.24
N VAL A 508 2.05 -14.89 11.34
CA VAL A 508 2.25 -16.33 11.39
C VAL A 508 1.09 -17.05 10.72
N TYR A 509 -0.13 -16.89 11.23
CA TYR A 509 -1.32 -17.52 10.65
C TYR A 509 -1.52 -17.09 9.20
N PHE A 510 -1.54 -15.78 8.91
CA PHE A 510 -1.75 -15.31 7.54
C PHE A 510 -0.63 -15.75 6.58
N GLY A 511 0.62 -15.76 7.03
CA GLY A 511 1.75 -16.24 6.23
C GLY A 511 1.58 -17.71 5.86
N ASP A 512 1.41 -18.56 6.86
CA ASP A 512 1.25 -20.00 6.68
C ASP A 512 -0.02 -20.34 5.88
N ALA A 513 -1.16 -19.69 6.17
CA ALA A 513 -2.41 -19.85 5.41
C ALA A 513 -2.34 -19.33 3.97
N SER A 514 -1.34 -18.52 3.63
CA SER A 514 -1.04 -18.07 2.27
C SER A 514 -0.11 -19.03 1.51
N ASP A 515 0.09 -20.25 2.02
CA ASP A 515 1.00 -21.27 1.47
C ASP A 515 2.47 -20.80 1.44
N LEU A 516 2.82 -19.89 2.35
CA LEU A 516 4.18 -19.43 2.59
C LEU A 516 4.62 -19.94 3.96
N PRO A 517 5.61 -20.85 4.07
CA PRO A 517 6.07 -21.36 5.37
C PRO A 517 6.77 -20.23 6.14
N PHE A 518 6.00 -19.44 6.87
CA PHE A 518 6.43 -18.22 7.53
C PHE A 518 6.80 -18.47 8.99
N SER A 519 6.09 -19.38 9.65
CA SER A 519 6.40 -19.76 11.03
C SER A 519 7.84 -20.24 11.19
N ASN A 520 8.58 -19.67 12.15
CA ASN A 520 9.94 -20.08 12.46
C ASN A 520 9.94 -21.29 13.42
N PRO A 521 10.30 -22.51 12.97
CA PRO A 521 10.32 -23.70 13.83
C PRO A 521 11.34 -23.63 14.97
N ASP A 522 12.37 -22.79 14.82
CA ASP A 522 13.42 -22.60 15.82
C ASP A 522 13.02 -21.57 16.91
N SER A 523 11.86 -20.91 16.78
CA SER A 523 11.36 -19.99 17.80
C SER A 523 10.97 -20.77 19.08
N PRO A 524 11.59 -20.46 20.25
CA PRO A 524 11.20 -21.06 21.51
C PRO A 524 9.75 -20.76 21.90
N ALA A 525 9.24 -19.59 21.50
CA ALA A 525 7.85 -19.21 21.75
C ALA A 525 6.89 -20.09 20.91
N LEU A 526 7.21 -20.33 19.64
CA LEU A 526 6.43 -21.21 18.79
C LEU A 526 6.45 -22.67 19.29
N GLN A 527 7.60 -23.14 19.79
CA GLN A 527 7.71 -24.49 20.37
C GLN A 527 6.82 -24.66 21.61
N LYS A 528 6.78 -23.65 22.50
CA LYS A 528 5.86 -23.64 23.66
C LYS A 528 4.39 -23.63 23.23
N ILE A 529 4.05 -22.84 22.21
CA ILE A 529 2.70 -22.82 21.62
C ILE A 529 2.32 -24.22 21.10
N ARG A 530 3.21 -24.85 20.31
CA ARG A 530 2.98 -26.20 19.78
C ARG A 530 2.82 -27.24 20.89
N GLN A 531 3.62 -27.15 21.95
CA GLN A 531 3.50 -28.02 23.11
C GLN A 531 2.15 -27.84 23.81
N ALA A 532 1.71 -26.60 24.05
CA ALA A 532 0.42 -26.32 24.66
C ALA A 532 -0.75 -26.87 23.84
N VAL A 533 -0.73 -26.67 22.52
CA VAL A 533 -1.74 -27.20 21.59
C VAL A 533 -1.71 -28.73 21.52
N ALA A 534 -0.55 -29.36 21.63
CA ALA A 534 -0.44 -30.82 21.67
C ALA A 534 -1.04 -31.43 22.94
N VAL A 535 -0.88 -30.75 24.08
CA VAL A 535 -1.45 -31.19 25.38
C VAL A 535 -2.94 -30.85 25.48
N HIS A 536 -3.36 -29.71 24.94
CA HIS A 536 -4.76 -29.25 24.92
C HIS A 536 -5.20 -28.99 23.48
N PRO A 537 -5.71 -30.03 22.78
CA PRO A 537 -6.11 -29.92 21.38
C PRO A 537 -7.14 -28.81 21.16
N ILE A 538 -6.95 -28.06 20.07
CA ILE A 538 -7.81 -26.95 19.66
C ILE A 538 -8.64 -27.33 18.44
N VAL A 539 -9.78 -26.64 18.25
CA VAL A 539 -10.56 -26.74 17.02
C VAL A 539 -10.03 -25.69 16.05
N VAL A 540 -9.51 -26.13 14.91
CA VAL A 540 -9.06 -25.25 13.83
C VAL A 540 -10.20 -25.07 12.84
N THR A 541 -10.66 -23.83 12.69
CA THR A 541 -11.76 -23.47 11.79
C THR A 541 -11.28 -23.16 10.37
N ASP A 542 -9.99 -22.85 10.21
CA ASP A 542 -9.39 -22.63 8.90
C ASP A 542 -9.32 -23.94 8.10
N LYS A 543 -9.78 -23.90 6.83
CA LYS A 543 -9.86 -25.07 5.97
C LYS A 543 -8.50 -25.67 5.62
N LYS A 544 -7.41 -24.89 5.70
CA LYS A 544 -6.04 -25.35 5.45
C LYS A 544 -5.38 -25.92 6.71
N GLY A 545 -6.06 -25.88 7.86
CA GLY A 545 -5.56 -26.45 9.11
C GLY A 545 -4.60 -25.55 9.89
N TYR A 546 -4.54 -24.25 9.59
CA TYR A 546 -3.74 -23.29 10.36
C TYR A 546 -4.57 -22.63 11.46
N ALA A 547 -4.09 -22.71 12.70
CA ALA A 547 -4.76 -22.11 13.83
C ALA A 547 -4.48 -20.61 13.95
N THR A 548 -5.52 -19.84 14.22
CA THR A 548 -5.43 -18.45 14.66
C THR A 548 -4.94 -18.36 16.10
N GLY A 549 -4.39 -17.21 16.48
CA GLY A 549 -3.99 -16.89 17.85
C GLY A 549 -5.18 -16.96 18.82
N TRP A 550 -6.40 -16.66 18.39
CA TRP A 550 -7.60 -16.83 19.22
C TRP A 550 -7.98 -18.29 19.46
N GLU A 551 -7.73 -19.18 18.50
CA GLU A 551 -7.92 -20.63 18.68
C GLU A 551 -6.83 -21.24 19.56
N ILE A 552 -5.60 -20.72 19.48
CA ILE A 552 -4.46 -21.14 20.32
C ILE A 552 -4.59 -20.66 21.76
N TYR A 553 -5.12 -19.46 21.97
CA TYR A 553 -5.14 -18.77 23.27
C TYR A 553 -5.76 -19.62 24.42
N PRO A 554 -6.91 -20.32 24.24
CA PRO A 554 -7.43 -21.22 25.27
C PRO A 554 -6.48 -22.34 25.68
N ALA A 555 -5.72 -22.92 24.75
CA ALA A 555 -4.76 -23.99 25.06
C ALA A 555 -3.57 -23.47 25.89
N LEU A 556 -3.13 -22.23 25.64
CA LEU A 556 -2.10 -21.58 26.45
C LEU A 556 -2.57 -21.35 27.89
N LEU A 557 -3.80 -20.87 28.07
CA LEU A 557 -4.39 -20.73 29.41
C LEU A 557 -4.52 -22.08 30.12
N ALA A 558 -4.96 -23.13 29.41
CA ALA A 558 -5.08 -24.48 29.95
C ALA A 558 -3.73 -25.09 30.36
N SER A 559 -2.65 -24.67 29.68
CA SER A 559 -1.26 -25.03 30.02
C SER A 559 -0.69 -24.22 31.19
N GLY A 560 -1.48 -23.36 31.84
CA GLY A 560 -1.09 -22.59 33.03
C GLY A 560 -0.41 -21.25 32.75
N TYR A 561 -0.36 -20.79 31.50
CA TYR A 561 0.14 -19.44 31.19
C TYR A 561 -0.86 -18.37 31.62
N THR A 562 -0.36 -17.26 32.15
CA THR A 562 -1.21 -16.08 32.38
C THR A 562 -1.66 -15.45 31.06
N ILE A 563 -2.60 -14.51 31.13
CA ILE A 563 -3.08 -13.78 29.95
C ILE A 563 -1.92 -13.04 29.26
N ASP A 564 -1.13 -12.28 30.03
CA ASP A 564 0.00 -11.52 29.48
C ASP A 564 1.09 -12.45 28.93
N GLN A 565 1.40 -13.55 29.62
CA GLN A 565 2.34 -14.56 29.13
C GLN A 565 1.86 -15.18 27.80
N SER A 566 0.56 -15.47 27.68
CA SER A 566 0.00 -16.03 26.45
C SER A 566 0.09 -15.05 25.29
N MET A 567 -0.23 -13.77 25.53
CA MET A 567 -0.13 -12.71 24.53
C MET A 567 1.33 -12.44 24.13
N ASP A 568 2.25 -12.46 25.09
CA ASP A 568 3.68 -12.29 24.84
C ASP A 568 4.27 -13.48 24.08
N LEU A 569 3.83 -14.72 24.33
CA LEU A 569 4.22 -15.89 23.54
C LEU A 569 3.79 -15.74 22.08
N LEU A 570 2.53 -15.37 21.82
CA LEU A 570 2.01 -15.14 20.47
C LEU A 570 2.76 -14.01 19.76
N ARG A 571 2.99 -12.89 20.47
CA ARG A 571 3.78 -11.75 19.97
C ARG A 571 5.21 -12.17 19.61
N THR A 572 5.86 -12.91 20.50
CA THR A 572 7.27 -13.32 20.33
C THR A 572 7.40 -14.29 19.17
N ALA A 573 6.49 -15.26 19.03
CA ALA A 573 6.48 -16.17 17.89
C ALA A 573 6.33 -15.43 16.55
N ALA A 574 5.50 -14.37 16.50
CA ALA A 574 5.36 -13.52 15.32
C ALA A 574 6.65 -12.74 15.02
N LEU A 575 7.24 -12.10 16.03
CA LEU A 575 8.48 -11.34 15.87
C LEU A 575 9.64 -12.25 15.44
N ASP A 576 9.84 -13.39 16.08
CA ASP A 576 10.87 -14.36 15.73
C ASP A 576 10.74 -14.82 14.27
N SER A 577 9.51 -15.02 13.80
CA SER A 577 9.22 -15.39 12.40
C SER A 577 9.54 -14.24 11.42
N ILE A 578 9.19 -13.00 11.78
CA ILE A 578 9.51 -11.79 11.00
C ILE A 578 11.02 -11.63 10.83
N TRP A 579 11.80 -11.83 11.90
CA TRP A 579 13.24 -11.63 11.91
C TRP A 579 14.02 -12.78 11.26
N ALA A 580 13.49 -14.01 11.30
CA ALA A 580 14.14 -15.19 10.73
C ALA A 580 14.32 -15.11 9.21
N ASN A 581 13.37 -14.49 8.47
CA ASN A 581 13.44 -14.39 7.02
C ASN A 581 12.99 -13.01 6.49
N PRO A 582 13.89 -12.00 6.48
CA PRO A 582 13.56 -10.64 6.03
C PRO A 582 13.02 -10.56 4.59
N GLN A 583 13.50 -11.44 3.70
CA GLN A 583 13.04 -11.49 2.31
C GLN A 583 11.59 -11.98 2.21
N LEU A 584 11.26 -13.06 2.94
CA LEU A 584 9.90 -13.58 3.01
C LEU A 584 8.96 -12.59 3.73
N THR A 585 9.42 -11.94 4.80
CA THR A 585 8.69 -10.87 5.50
C THR A 585 8.31 -9.74 4.55
N LEU A 586 9.25 -9.26 3.75
CA LEU A 586 8.99 -8.21 2.77
C LEU A 586 7.99 -8.69 1.69
N ARG A 587 8.14 -9.92 1.20
CA ARG A 587 7.21 -10.53 0.23
C ARG A 587 5.80 -10.63 0.82
N LEU A 588 5.68 -11.12 2.06
CA LEU A 588 4.41 -11.25 2.76
C LEU A 588 3.77 -9.87 3.00
N LEU A 589 4.56 -8.86 3.38
CA LEU A 589 4.06 -7.49 3.54
C LEU A 589 3.42 -6.97 2.24
N PHE A 590 4.04 -7.20 1.08
CA PHE A 590 3.44 -6.80 -0.19
C PHE A 590 2.16 -7.57 -0.51
N ILE A 591 2.11 -8.87 -0.24
CA ILE A 591 0.87 -9.67 -0.38
C ILE A 591 -0.22 -9.13 0.54
N LYS A 592 0.14 -8.75 1.77
CA LYS A 592 -0.77 -8.13 2.74
C LYS A 592 -1.30 -6.80 2.24
N LEU A 593 -0.44 -5.92 1.71
CA LEU A 593 -0.89 -4.65 1.14
C LEU A 593 -1.79 -4.85 -0.07
N GLU A 594 -1.41 -5.75 -0.98
CA GLU A 594 -2.22 -6.07 -2.16
C GLU A 594 -3.60 -6.62 -1.78
N THR A 595 -3.64 -7.56 -0.84
CA THR A 595 -4.89 -8.15 -0.33
C THR A 595 -5.72 -7.12 0.42
N GLY A 596 -5.07 -6.30 1.23
CA GLY A 596 -5.69 -5.26 2.04
C GLY A 596 -6.33 -4.13 1.25
N PHE A 597 -5.89 -3.89 0.01
CA PHE A 597 -6.51 -2.93 -0.91
C PHE A 597 -7.59 -3.54 -1.81
N ARG A 598 -7.88 -4.84 -1.70
CA ARG A 598 -9.01 -5.46 -2.40
C ARG A 598 -10.27 -5.27 -1.57
N SER A 599 -11.17 -4.39 -2.01
CA SER A 599 -12.49 -4.27 -1.39
C SER A 599 -13.25 -5.58 -1.49
N GLY A 600 -13.90 -5.97 -0.40
CA GLY A 600 -14.77 -7.14 -0.37
C GLY A 600 -16.01 -6.87 0.46
N LEU A 601 -17.14 -7.43 0.03
CA LEU A 601 -18.34 -7.49 0.86
C LEU A 601 -18.13 -8.60 1.89
N SER A 602 -18.12 -8.23 3.17
CA SER A 602 -17.98 -9.23 4.23
C SER A 602 -19.27 -10.03 4.42
N HIS A 603 -20.45 -9.46 4.10
CA HIS A 603 -21.77 -10.08 4.28
C HIS A 603 -22.74 -9.60 3.20
N ASN A 604 -23.66 -10.47 2.78
CA ASN A 604 -24.72 -10.19 1.80
C ASN A 604 -26.14 -10.45 2.36
N THR A 605 -26.31 -10.35 3.67
CA THR A 605 -27.58 -10.60 4.37
C THR A 605 -28.60 -9.50 4.07
N THR A 606 -29.85 -9.89 3.86
CA THR A 606 -31.02 -8.99 3.79
C THR A 606 -32.11 -9.48 4.73
N TYR A 607 -33.21 -8.74 4.89
CA TYR A 607 -34.40 -9.32 5.49
C TYR A 607 -34.90 -10.48 4.64
N PHE A 608 -35.62 -11.41 5.28
CA PHE A 608 -36.24 -12.54 4.60
C PHE A 608 -37.45 -12.06 3.78
N LEU A 609 -37.63 -12.64 2.60
CA LEU A 609 -38.83 -12.43 1.79
C LEU A 609 -39.95 -13.38 2.27
N PRO A 610 -41.22 -13.10 1.93
CA PRO A 610 -42.32 -14.04 2.21
C PRO A 610 -42.01 -15.44 1.65
N GLY A 611 -42.05 -16.45 2.53
CA GLY A 611 -41.73 -17.84 2.20
C GLY A 611 -40.29 -18.27 2.47
N GLU A 612 -39.41 -17.36 2.91
CA GLU A 612 -38.06 -17.69 3.37
C GLU A 612 -38.01 -17.84 4.89
N ASP A 613 -37.12 -18.72 5.36
CA ASP A 613 -36.88 -18.89 6.79
C ASP A 613 -36.29 -17.62 7.42
N ALA A 614 -36.84 -17.21 8.56
CA ALA A 614 -36.33 -16.07 9.29
C ALA A 614 -34.91 -16.35 9.79
N TRP A 615 -33.98 -15.45 9.49
CA TRP A 615 -32.62 -15.54 10.04
C TRP A 615 -32.66 -15.27 11.55
N GLN A 616 -32.44 -16.31 12.36
CA GLN A 616 -32.32 -16.20 13.80
C GLN A 616 -30.88 -16.47 14.21
N SER A 617 -30.19 -15.42 14.66
CA SER A 617 -28.95 -15.57 15.43
C SER A 617 -29.32 -15.68 16.90
N GLU A 618 -29.01 -16.82 17.52
CA GLU A 618 -29.20 -17.04 18.96
C GLU A 618 -28.49 -15.97 19.80
N THR A 619 -27.34 -15.49 19.33
CA THR A 619 -26.61 -14.40 19.98
C THR A 619 -27.34 -13.06 19.87
N LYS A 620 -27.99 -12.79 18.73
CA LYS A 620 -28.75 -11.54 18.54
C LYS A 620 -29.98 -11.48 19.45
N SER A 621 -30.68 -12.61 19.64
CA SER A 621 -31.89 -12.67 20.47
C SER A 621 -31.62 -12.40 21.96
N GLN A 622 -30.36 -12.51 22.42
CA GLN A 622 -29.98 -12.11 23.79
C GLN A 622 -30.14 -10.60 24.01
N TYR A 623 -29.88 -9.79 22.99
CA TYR A 623 -29.85 -8.32 23.07
C TYR A 623 -31.07 -7.65 22.44
N PHE A 624 -31.59 -8.21 21.35
CA PHE A 624 -32.67 -7.59 20.58
C PHE A 624 -33.82 -8.53 20.32
N ASP A 625 -34.99 -7.95 20.13
CA ASP A 625 -36.16 -8.67 19.65
C ASP A 625 -36.03 -8.94 18.14
N THR A 626 -36.76 -9.94 17.63
CA THR A 626 -36.70 -10.34 16.22
C THR A 626 -37.17 -9.20 15.32
N ASP A 627 -36.32 -8.82 14.37
CA ASP A 627 -36.59 -7.71 13.45
C ASP A 627 -37.25 -8.23 12.18
N THR A 628 -38.53 -7.91 11.98
CA THR A 628 -39.36 -8.39 10.87
C THR A 628 -39.77 -7.29 9.90
N GLN A 629 -39.32 -6.04 10.12
CA GLN A 629 -39.79 -4.87 9.38
C GLN A 629 -38.94 -4.62 8.14
N GLY A 630 -39.15 -5.43 7.09
CA GLY A 630 -38.51 -5.28 5.79
C GLY A 630 -39.49 -4.92 4.68
N VAL A 631 -39.01 -4.22 3.64
CA VAL A 631 -39.83 -3.88 2.45
C VAL A 631 -39.44 -4.79 1.28
N PRO A 632 -40.32 -5.72 0.81
CA PRO A 632 -39.96 -6.78 -0.14
C PRO A 632 -39.26 -6.32 -1.42
N TRP A 633 -39.72 -5.22 -2.03
CA TRP A 633 -39.14 -4.74 -3.28
C TRP A 633 -37.75 -4.12 -3.05
N LEU A 634 -37.51 -3.45 -1.92
CA LEU A 634 -36.19 -2.94 -1.54
C LEU A 634 -35.22 -4.08 -1.23
N ILE A 635 -35.70 -5.14 -0.57
CA ILE A 635 -34.91 -6.37 -0.32
C ILE A 635 -34.43 -6.97 -1.65
N ARG A 636 -35.33 -7.10 -2.64
CA ARG A 636 -34.98 -7.62 -3.97
C ARG A 636 -33.94 -6.75 -4.68
N ILE A 637 -34.09 -5.43 -4.64
CA ILE A 637 -33.11 -4.50 -5.22
C ILE A 637 -31.74 -4.68 -4.55
N GLN A 638 -31.71 -4.76 -3.22
CA GLN A 638 -30.46 -4.93 -2.48
C GLN A 638 -29.74 -6.23 -2.85
N ARG A 639 -30.48 -7.34 -3.02
CA ARG A 639 -29.90 -8.62 -3.48
C ARG A 639 -29.33 -8.51 -4.89
N ILE A 640 -30.03 -7.85 -5.81
CA ILE A 640 -29.50 -7.57 -7.16
C ILE A 640 -28.20 -6.76 -7.08
N VAL A 641 -28.13 -5.76 -6.20
CA VAL A 641 -26.89 -4.98 -5.99
C VAL A 641 -25.75 -5.87 -5.48
N TYR A 642 -26.02 -6.79 -4.55
CA TYR A 642 -25.01 -7.74 -4.04
C TYR A 642 -24.52 -8.73 -5.12
N GLU A 643 -25.37 -9.07 -6.09
CA GLU A 643 -25.04 -9.95 -7.21
C GLU A 643 -24.25 -9.27 -8.33
N GLN A 644 -23.97 -7.96 -8.25
CA GLN A 644 -23.22 -7.21 -9.25
C GLN A 644 -21.78 -6.91 -8.79
N PRO A 645 -20.88 -7.91 -8.72
CA PRO A 645 -19.50 -7.72 -8.28
C PRO A 645 -18.68 -6.84 -9.25
N PHE A 646 -19.17 -6.63 -10.47
CA PHE A 646 -18.50 -5.90 -11.55
C PHE A 646 -18.01 -4.51 -11.16
N LEU A 647 -18.78 -3.77 -10.34
CA LEU A 647 -18.38 -2.43 -9.88
C LEU A 647 -17.18 -2.47 -8.91
N PHE A 648 -17.05 -3.54 -8.13
CA PHE A 648 -15.99 -3.71 -7.13
C PHE A 648 -14.74 -4.40 -7.68
N SER A 649 -14.86 -5.30 -8.65
CA SER A 649 -13.72 -6.06 -9.15
C SER A 649 -12.87 -5.32 -10.18
N ASN A 650 -13.48 -4.48 -11.03
CA ASN A 650 -12.79 -3.93 -12.22
C ASN A 650 -12.27 -2.49 -12.04
N PHE A 651 -13.01 -1.62 -11.34
CA PHE A 651 -12.58 -0.23 -11.12
C PHE A 651 -11.67 -0.07 -9.88
N TYR A 652 -11.90 -0.94 -8.89
CA TYR A 652 -11.29 -0.84 -7.57
C TYR A 652 -9.80 -1.19 -7.47
N PRO A 653 -9.14 -1.93 -8.38
CA PRO A 653 -7.70 -2.15 -8.24
C PRO A 653 -6.86 -0.88 -8.50
N PHE A 654 -7.31 -0.02 -9.42
CA PHE A 654 -6.55 1.17 -9.83
C PHE A 654 -6.80 2.38 -8.92
N TRP A 655 -8.01 2.51 -8.37
CA TRP A 655 -8.39 3.67 -7.56
C TRP A 655 -7.59 3.79 -6.24
N PRO A 656 -7.40 2.74 -5.42
CA PRO A 656 -6.53 2.76 -4.24
C PRO A 656 -5.09 3.11 -4.59
N LEU A 657 -4.54 2.59 -5.69
CA LEU A 657 -3.19 2.94 -6.14
C LEU A 657 -3.07 4.43 -6.49
N PHE A 658 -4.05 4.97 -7.23
CA PHE A 658 -4.14 6.40 -7.51
C PHE A 658 -4.24 7.23 -6.23
N CYS A 659 -5.07 6.79 -5.29
CA CYS A 659 -5.27 7.41 -3.99
C CYS A 659 -3.97 7.43 -3.15
N VAL A 660 -3.25 6.31 -3.06
CA VAL A 660 -1.97 6.20 -2.35
C VAL A 660 -0.90 7.08 -3.01
N LEU A 661 -0.86 7.12 -4.34
CA LEU A 661 0.02 8.05 -5.06
C LEU A 661 -0.31 9.51 -4.72
N ALA A 662 -1.60 9.87 -4.76
CA ALA A 662 -2.06 11.21 -4.43
C ALA A 662 -1.73 11.59 -2.97
N LEU A 663 -1.81 10.65 -2.03
CA LEU A 663 -1.39 10.83 -0.64
C LEU A 663 0.10 11.17 -0.54
N ALA A 664 0.94 10.36 -1.18
CA ALA A 664 2.40 10.54 -1.16
C ALA A 664 2.79 11.90 -1.75
N LEU A 665 2.24 12.25 -2.92
CA LEU A 665 2.54 13.54 -3.59
C LEU A 665 1.92 14.73 -2.85
N SER A 666 0.80 14.53 -2.16
CA SER A 666 0.18 15.58 -1.36
C SER A 666 0.97 15.94 -0.10
N SER A 667 1.80 15.03 0.44
CA SER A 667 2.61 15.29 1.63
C SER A 667 3.58 16.48 1.50
N ILE A 668 3.94 16.86 0.26
CA ILE A 668 4.85 17.97 -0.04
C ILE A 668 4.15 19.24 -0.58
N ARG A 669 2.83 19.31 -0.42
CA ARG A 669 1.99 20.44 -0.85
C ARG A 669 2.00 21.60 0.13
N ARG A 670 1.53 22.78 -0.31
CA ARG A 670 1.36 23.94 0.58
C ARG A 670 -0.08 23.99 1.14
N PRO A 671 -0.28 24.25 2.44
CA PRO A 671 0.73 24.35 3.50
C PRO A 671 1.27 22.97 3.94
N VAL A 672 2.60 22.84 4.03
CA VAL A 672 3.29 21.54 4.24
C VAL A 672 2.86 20.84 5.52
N LEU A 673 2.71 21.59 6.62
CA LEU A 673 2.33 20.98 7.91
C LEU A 673 0.90 20.43 7.91
N GLY A 674 -0.05 21.13 7.28
CA GLY A 674 -1.44 20.66 7.19
C GLY A 674 -1.56 19.40 6.34
N TRP A 675 -0.95 19.41 5.16
CA TRP A 675 -0.93 18.25 4.26
C TRP A 675 -0.12 17.09 4.81
N GLY A 676 1.06 17.35 5.39
CA GLY A 676 1.92 16.35 6.00
C GLY A 676 1.26 15.67 7.19
N ALA A 677 0.66 16.42 8.11
CA ALA A 677 -0.05 15.84 9.26
C ALA A 677 -1.25 14.99 8.82
N LEU A 678 -2.03 15.47 7.86
CA LEU A 678 -3.13 14.70 7.28
C LEU A 678 -2.63 13.43 6.60
N ALA A 679 -1.55 13.52 5.81
CA ALA A 679 -0.97 12.37 5.13
C ALA A 679 -0.47 11.31 6.11
N VAL A 680 0.17 11.72 7.21
CA VAL A 680 0.61 10.83 8.29
C VAL A 680 -0.59 10.16 8.95
N ILE A 681 -1.64 10.89 9.30
CA ILE A 681 -2.85 10.30 9.89
C ILE A 681 -3.42 9.24 8.96
N VAL A 682 -3.68 9.58 7.70
CA VAL A 682 -4.24 8.66 6.72
C VAL A 682 -3.35 7.44 6.50
N ALA A 683 -2.04 7.65 6.35
CA ALA A 683 -1.08 6.55 6.20
C ALA A 683 -1.10 5.63 7.42
N THR A 684 -1.12 6.17 8.64
CA THR A 684 -1.16 5.34 9.86
C THR A 684 -2.46 4.55 9.99
N ARG A 685 -3.59 5.08 9.49
CA ARG A 685 -4.90 4.40 9.51
C ARG A 685 -5.05 3.31 8.45
N ILE A 686 -4.18 3.28 7.45
CA ILE A 686 -4.19 2.27 6.38
C ILE A 686 -3.05 1.27 6.60
N PHE A 687 -1.81 1.75 6.64
CA PHE A 687 -0.64 0.88 6.61
C PHE A 687 -0.38 0.19 7.94
N ILE A 688 -0.66 0.82 9.10
CA ILE A 688 -0.42 0.14 10.39
C ILE A 688 -1.37 -1.06 10.56
N PRO A 689 -2.70 -0.93 10.40
CA PRO A 689 -3.59 -2.09 10.49
C PRO A 689 -3.24 -3.18 9.49
N LEU A 690 -2.95 -2.84 8.23
CA LEU A 690 -2.56 -3.81 7.21
C LEU A 690 -1.22 -4.48 7.50
N THR A 691 -0.29 -3.79 8.16
CA THR A 691 1.01 -4.37 8.53
C THR A 691 0.86 -5.30 9.72
N MET A 692 0.12 -4.89 10.76
CA MET A 692 0.04 -5.61 12.02
C MET A 692 -0.95 -6.78 12.00
N SER A 693 -2.11 -6.62 11.37
CA SER A 693 -3.22 -7.58 11.45
C SER A 693 -3.38 -8.40 10.16
N VAL A 694 -4.37 -9.29 10.11
CA VAL A 694 -4.83 -9.91 8.87
C VAL A 694 -5.30 -8.81 7.91
N PRO A 695 -4.91 -8.83 6.62
CA PRO A 695 -5.12 -7.70 5.71
C PRO A 695 -6.57 -7.60 5.21
N PHE A 696 -7.52 -7.42 6.12
CA PHE A 696 -8.91 -7.19 5.77
C PHE A 696 -9.16 -5.73 5.38
N TRP A 697 -9.86 -5.54 4.26
CA TRP A 697 -10.29 -4.23 3.76
C TRP A 697 -10.89 -3.33 4.85
N ARG A 698 -11.76 -3.90 5.70
CA ARG A 698 -12.47 -3.19 6.78
C ARG A 698 -11.55 -2.40 7.72
N TYR A 699 -10.32 -2.87 7.94
CA TYR A 699 -9.37 -2.21 8.82
C TYR A 699 -8.77 -0.93 8.23
N THR A 700 -8.92 -0.71 6.94
CA THR A 700 -8.42 0.49 6.25
C THR A 700 -9.45 1.62 6.18
N LEU A 701 -10.72 1.34 6.49
CA LEU A 701 -11.86 2.24 6.22
C LEU A 701 -11.73 3.62 6.87
N SER A 702 -11.17 3.68 8.07
CA SER A 702 -10.97 4.93 8.79
C SER A 702 -9.98 5.87 8.08
N GLY A 703 -8.99 5.33 7.37
CA GLY A 703 -8.08 6.10 6.51
C GLY A 703 -8.59 6.26 5.08
N TRP A 704 -9.42 5.33 4.60
CA TRP A 704 -9.87 5.27 3.22
C TRP A 704 -10.67 6.51 2.77
N PHE A 705 -11.58 7.02 3.61
CA PHE A 705 -12.40 8.18 3.23
C PHE A 705 -11.59 9.47 3.14
N PRO A 706 -10.80 9.86 4.17
CA PRO A 706 -9.87 10.96 4.03
C PRO A 706 -8.93 10.81 2.82
N LEU A 707 -8.46 9.59 2.52
CA LEU A 707 -7.61 9.31 1.38
C LEU A 707 -8.29 9.68 0.04
N GLN A 708 -9.55 9.32 -0.15
CA GLN A 708 -10.30 9.68 -1.37
C GLN A 708 -10.50 11.20 -1.50
N VAL A 709 -10.74 11.90 -0.38
CA VAL A 709 -10.86 13.38 -0.36
C VAL A 709 -9.53 14.05 -0.75
N ILE A 710 -8.40 13.50 -0.28
CA ILE A 710 -7.05 13.93 -0.68
C ILE A 710 -6.85 13.71 -2.19
N ALA A 711 -7.23 12.53 -2.69
CA ALA A 711 -7.08 12.16 -4.10
C ALA A 711 -7.87 13.09 -5.03
N LEU A 712 -9.13 13.40 -4.71
CA LEU A 712 -9.94 14.37 -5.47
C LEU A 712 -9.35 15.78 -5.44
N SER A 713 -8.86 16.20 -4.27
CA SER A 713 -8.23 17.52 -4.12
C SER A 713 -6.93 17.62 -4.93
N TRP A 714 -6.15 16.55 -4.96
CA TRP A 714 -4.93 16.43 -5.75
C TRP A 714 -5.23 16.40 -7.26
N ALA A 715 -6.20 15.60 -7.69
CA ALA A 715 -6.63 15.51 -9.08
C ALA A 715 -7.00 16.87 -9.67
N LEU A 716 -7.80 17.67 -8.95
CA LEU A 716 -8.17 19.01 -9.40
C LEU A 716 -6.93 19.90 -9.63
N ILE A 717 -5.92 19.79 -8.78
CA ILE A 717 -4.70 20.60 -8.89
C ILE A 717 -3.86 20.16 -10.07
N VAL A 718 -3.66 18.85 -10.25
CA VAL A 718 -2.96 18.32 -11.41
C VAL A 718 -3.67 18.71 -12.71
N ILE A 719 -5.00 18.57 -12.78
CA ILE A 719 -5.80 19.01 -13.93
C ILE A 719 -5.59 20.51 -14.20
N SER A 720 -5.59 21.34 -13.14
CA SER A 720 -5.31 22.78 -13.28
C SER A 720 -3.91 23.03 -13.84
N GLY A 721 -2.89 22.27 -13.39
CA GLY A 721 -1.53 22.33 -13.93
C GLY A 721 -1.46 21.95 -15.41
N ILE A 722 -2.16 20.88 -15.80
CA ILE A 722 -2.27 20.44 -17.20
C ILE A 722 -2.92 21.53 -18.05
N LEU A 723 -4.02 22.12 -17.59
CA LEU A 723 -4.74 23.18 -18.30
C LEU A 723 -3.86 24.43 -18.48
N VAL A 724 -3.07 24.80 -17.48
CA VAL A 724 -2.13 25.92 -17.57
C VAL A 724 -1.04 25.64 -18.60
N LEU A 725 -0.43 24.45 -18.57
CA LEU A 725 0.60 24.07 -19.56
C LEU A 725 0.04 23.96 -20.99
N GLY A 726 -1.22 23.53 -21.13
CA GLY A 726 -1.91 23.38 -22.41
C GLY A 726 -2.29 24.71 -23.05
N ARG A 727 -2.44 25.79 -22.27
CA ARG A 727 -2.71 27.12 -22.82
C ARG A 727 -1.51 27.59 -23.65
N VAL A 728 -1.78 27.97 -24.90
CA VAL A 728 -0.81 28.67 -25.74
C VAL A 728 -0.87 30.12 -25.31
N ASP A 729 0.15 30.59 -24.60
CA ASP A 729 0.30 32.02 -24.31
C ASP A 729 0.54 32.76 -25.62
N LYS A 730 -0.54 33.24 -26.23
CA LYS A 730 -0.50 34.10 -27.43
C LYS A 730 0.28 35.41 -27.18
N ASN A 731 0.52 35.74 -25.91
CA ASN A 731 1.17 36.98 -25.47
C ASN A 731 2.55 36.76 -24.82
N ALA A 732 3.09 35.54 -24.80
CA ALA A 732 4.45 35.34 -24.31
C ALA A 732 5.43 35.97 -25.31
N GLN A 733 5.83 37.21 -25.06
CA GLN A 733 6.96 37.81 -25.75
C GLN A 733 8.18 36.88 -25.53
N PRO A 734 8.94 36.55 -26.59
CA PRO A 734 10.12 35.73 -26.44
C PRO A 734 11.04 36.36 -25.39
N PRO A 735 11.69 35.56 -24.53
CA PRO A 735 12.60 36.10 -23.52
C PRO A 735 13.63 36.98 -24.23
N VAL A 736 13.66 38.27 -23.87
CA VAL A 736 14.67 39.20 -24.37
C VAL A 736 16.00 38.68 -23.82
N SER A 737 16.79 38.12 -24.74
CA SER A 737 18.08 37.46 -24.49
C SER A 737 19.14 38.44 -24.01
#